data_AF-A0A950ASF7-F1
#
_entry.id   AF-A0A950ASF7-F1
#
_cell.length_a   1.000
_cell.length_b   1.000
_cell.length_c   1.000
_cell.angle_alpha   90.00
_cell.angle_beta   90.00
_cell.angle_gamma   90.00
#
_symmetry.space_group_name_H-M   'P 1'
#
loop_
_entity.id
_entity.type
_entity.pdbx_description
1 polymer ?
#
loop_
_entity_poly.entity_id
_entity_poly.type
_entity_poly.pdbx_seq_one_letter_code
_entity_poly.pdbx_strand_id
1 'polypeptide(L)'
;EMKAEGREVAALGGLHIIGTERHESRRIDNQLRGRSGRQGDPGSSRFFLSLEDDLMRKFAGEWVSNVLTRLGMEEGEAIESRLVSRRIEGAQKKVEERNFDSRKNLLEYDEVMDEQRKRIYSFRQRLLDGMPTKDTILEMIDNQVRDAADRFLADDYGAASFAELVGQRLGVELHARDFKGLTFEEAEEEAKRQAEGQLADLVREAVEENLPSDAEPSEWTWQSLATWANSRYGLNLKDRELKKFAHVDRDSFDFDRDDLEEFLIEKASTSARKVDLEPAREFLAEDWGRRSLAGWLHHKFGVAVDPADWADLDTGRIVRQIQDQARQLYAQKEAEFPVRVGMTRYLRERTQTQPASYNREGLAAWASERFHLLLDPEEFHLKLRPEIEATLLDIAHRHYPGARLAAELERKLEATYGPIPTGSKVAPPPPEEKALAELAGWARQELGVETTADELAALPRADARALFINAIDARHRPEMREMEKMLVLQILDSSWMEHLRAMDHLRSSIGLQGYAQVDPKVEYKREGMKIFAEMWNGIDDKVTDLIFRVESFDPDFLSYLGMRWQLDRAQTIHEAPAPEPAGVPGSGIRSQQEAAIAASQQSTEKKQEPLRNLGKKVGRNDPCPCGSGKKFKACCMRKEAHADPF
;
A
#
# COMPACT_ATOMS: atom_id res chain seq x y z
N GLU A 1 -60.00 19.63 -0.89
CA GLU A 1 -61.08 19.22 0.04
C GLU A 1 -60.82 17.79 0.49
N MET A 2 -60.92 17.50 1.79
CA MET A 2 -61.03 16.10 2.23
C MET A 2 -62.28 15.51 1.58
N LYS A 3 -62.08 14.46 0.75
CA LYS A 3 -63.17 13.61 0.26
C LYS A 3 -64.05 13.21 1.44
N ALA A 4 -65.36 13.08 1.24
CA ALA A 4 -66.32 12.80 2.32
C ALA A 4 -65.86 11.65 3.24
N GLU A 5 -65.30 10.60 2.65
CA GLU A 5 -64.69 9.45 3.33
C GLU A 5 -63.56 9.81 4.31
N GLY A 6 -62.72 10.81 3.98
CA GLY A 6 -61.64 11.25 4.87
C GLY A 6 -62.15 11.94 6.13
N ARG A 7 -63.26 12.68 6.04
CA ARG A 7 -63.93 13.29 7.21
C ARG A 7 -64.61 12.24 8.08
N GLU A 8 -65.17 11.20 7.47
CA GLU A 8 -65.76 10.06 8.17
C GLU A 8 -64.69 9.28 8.96
N VAL A 9 -63.56 8.95 8.31
CA VAL A 9 -62.43 8.28 8.96
C VAL A 9 -61.85 9.13 10.10
N ALA A 10 -61.73 10.45 9.90
CA ALA A 10 -61.28 11.36 10.96
C ALA A 10 -62.25 11.39 12.16
N ALA A 11 -63.57 11.37 11.91
CA ALA A 11 -64.58 11.31 12.97
C ALA A 11 -64.55 10.00 13.76
N LEU A 12 -64.12 8.90 13.13
CA LEU A 12 -63.88 7.59 13.77
C LEU A 12 -62.56 7.52 14.56
N GLY A 13 -61.78 8.61 14.62
CA GLY A 13 -60.50 8.67 15.33
C GLY A 13 -59.27 8.42 14.45
N GLY A 14 -59.46 8.30 13.14
CA GLY A 14 -58.40 8.17 12.14
C GLY A 14 -57.68 6.82 12.14
N LEU A 15 -56.47 6.80 11.58
CA LEU A 15 -55.70 5.56 11.42
C LEU A 15 -55.24 5.02 12.78
N HIS A 16 -55.65 3.79 13.12
CA HIS A 16 -55.13 3.06 14.28
C HIS A 16 -53.98 2.14 13.86
N ILE A 17 -52.81 2.32 14.48
CA ILE A 17 -51.63 1.48 14.24
C ILE A 17 -51.53 0.44 15.35
N ILE A 18 -51.55 -0.83 14.97
CA ILE A 18 -51.32 -1.95 15.86
C ILE A 18 -49.91 -2.48 15.61
N GLY A 19 -49.03 -2.32 16.59
CA GLY A 19 -47.77 -3.07 16.64
C GLY A 19 -48.02 -4.39 17.33
N THR A 20 -47.81 -5.50 16.63
CA THR A 20 -48.00 -6.85 17.19
C THR A 20 -46.86 -7.27 18.11
N GLU A 21 -45.69 -6.66 17.92
CA GLU A 21 -44.48 -6.85 18.70
C GLU A 21 -43.70 -5.52 18.76
N ARG A 22 -42.60 -5.51 19.51
CA ARG A 22 -41.63 -4.41 19.49
C ARG A 22 -40.31 -4.82 18.87
N HIS A 23 -39.77 -3.94 18.04
CA HIS A 23 -38.44 -4.13 17.47
C HIS A 23 -37.35 -3.89 18.51
N GLU A 24 -36.17 -4.44 18.25
CA GLU A 24 -34.95 -4.14 19.01
C GLU A 24 -34.57 -2.65 18.97
N SER A 25 -34.96 -1.94 17.90
CA SER A 25 -34.79 -0.49 17.80
C SER A 25 -36.12 0.24 17.85
N ARG A 26 -36.21 1.19 18.78
CA ARG A 26 -37.32 2.11 18.96
C ARG A 26 -37.53 2.99 17.73
N ARG A 27 -36.48 3.24 16.94
CA ARG A 27 -36.60 4.01 15.69
C ARG A 27 -37.61 3.38 14.73
N ILE A 28 -37.64 2.05 14.63
CA ILE A 28 -38.56 1.32 13.73
C ILE A 28 -39.99 1.38 14.29
N ASP A 29 -40.16 1.20 15.60
CA ASP A 29 -41.46 1.35 16.26
C ASP A 29 -42.04 2.76 16.08
N ASN A 30 -41.20 3.79 16.20
CA ASN A 30 -41.58 5.18 15.98
C ASN A 30 -41.94 5.46 14.51
N GLN A 31 -41.25 4.82 13.55
CA GLN A 31 -41.61 4.90 12.13
C GLN A 31 -42.98 4.30 11.85
N LEU A 32 -43.29 3.15 12.46
CA LEU A 32 -44.60 2.51 12.37
C LEU A 32 -45.70 3.39 12.99
N ARG A 33 -45.45 3.94 14.19
CA ARG A 33 -46.34 4.90 14.86
C ARG A 33 -46.60 6.15 14.02
N GLY A 34 -45.54 6.72 13.43
CA GLY A 34 -45.60 7.94 12.62
C GLY A 34 -46.31 7.79 11.27
N ARG A 35 -46.84 6.59 10.96
CA ARG A 35 -47.77 6.41 9.83
C ARG A 35 -49.16 6.97 10.14
N SER A 36 -49.53 7.03 11.42
CA SER A 36 -50.74 7.68 11.92
C SER A 36 -50.46 9.12 12.37
N GLY A 37 -51.50 9.97 12.43
CA GLY A 37 -51.39 11.35 12.90
C GLY A 37 -50.66 12.31 11.97
N ARG A 38 -50.61 12.02 10.67
CA ARG A 38 -49.92 12.87 9.69
C ARG A 38 -50.65 14.19 9.50
N GLN A 39 -49.90 15.30 9.37
CA GLN A 39 -50.45 16.65 9.16
C GLN A 39 -51.50 17.10 10.20
N GLY A 40 -51.50 16.51 11.40
CA GLY A 40 -52.45 16.83 12.46
C GLY A 40 -53.77 16.05 12.38
N ASP A 41 -53.88 15.07 11.48
CA ASP A 41 -55.02 14.14 11.44
C ASP A 41 -55.17 13.41 12.79
N PRO A 42 -56.40 13.08 13.21
CA PRO A 42 -56.60 12.22 14.36
C PRO A 42 -56.01 10.84 14.08
N GLY A 43 -55.51 10.18 15.12
CA GLY A 43 -54.83 8.91 14.96
C GLY A 43 -54.37 8.35 16.30
N SER A 44 -54.20 7.04 16.36
CA SER A 44 -53.76 6.35 17.57
C SER A 44 -52.83 5.20 17.24
N SER A 45 -52.02 4.79 18.21
CA SER A 45 -51.14 3.63 18.07
C SER A 45 -51.09 2.85 19.36
N ARG A 46 -51.14 1.52 19.28
CA ARG A 46 -51.00 0.62 20.42
C ARG A 46 -50.06 -0.52 20.04
N PHE A 47 -49.12 -0.82 20.93
CA PHE A 47 -48.20 -1.94 20.78
C PHE A 47 -48.59 -3.00 21.78
N PHE A 48 -48.79 -4.22 21.29
CA PHE A 48 -49.00 -5.42 22.09
C PHE A 48 -47.66 -6.16 22.19
N LEU A 49 -47.42 -6.79 23.34
CA LEU A 49 -46.24 -7.61 23.57
C LEU A 49 -46.67 -8.86 24.33
N SER A 50 -46.08 -9.99 23.99
CA SER A 50 -46.12 -11.22 24.78
C SER A 50 -44.84 -11.39 25.59
N LEU A 51 -44.91 -12.14 26.69
CA LEU A 51 -43.71 -12.59 27.42
C LEU A 51 -42.86 -13.56 26.58
N GLU A 52 -43.46 -14.18 25.57
CA GLU A 52 -42.80 -15.10 24.62
C GLU A 52 -42.05 -14.37 23.51
N ASP A 53 -42.27 -13.05 23.33
CA ASP A 53 -41.62 -12.27 22.28
C ASP A 53 -40.10 -12.25 22.46
N ASP A 54 -39.35 -12.20 21.36
CA ASP A 54 -37.89 -12.21 21.36
C ASP A 54 -37.25 -11.14 22.26
N LEU A 55 -37.84 -9.94 22.28
CA LEU A 55 -37.39 -8.85 23.15
C LEU A 55 -37.61 -9.19 24.63
N MET A 56 -38.75 -9.80 24.98
CA MET A 56 -39.05 -10.18 26.36
C MET A 56 -38.23 -11.41 26.78
N ARG A 57 -38.03 -12.38 25.89
CA ARG A 57 -37.17 -13.54 26.14
C ARG A 57 -35.72 -13.16 26.45
N LYS A 58 -35.17 -12.16 25.75
CA LYS A 58 -33.79 -11.67 25.97
C LYS A 58 -33.60 -10.88 27.29
N PHE A 59 -34.66 -10.28 27.85
CA PHE A 59 -34.52 -9.31 28.97
C PHE A 59 -35.39 -9.58 30.21
N ALA A 60 -36.44 -10.38 30.09
CA ALA A 60 -37.49 -10.55 31.09
C ALA A 60 -37.74 -11.99 31.53
N GLY A 61 -37.10 -12.98 30.87
CA GLY A 61 -37.39 -14.42 30.90
C GLY A 61 -37.90 -14.98 32.24
N GLU A 62 -37.07 -15.05 33.29
CA GLU A 62 -37.50 -15.72 34.53
C GLU A 62 -38.06 -14.77 35.58
N TRP A 63 -37.46 -13.59 35.78
CA TRP A 63 -37.84 -12.72 36.90
C TRP A 63 -39.20 -12.05 36.69
N VAL A 64 -39.51 -11.58 35.47
CA VAL A 64 -40.79 -10.91 35.20
C VAL A 64 -41.93 -11.92 35.25
N SER A 65 -41.72 -13.11 34.67
CA SER A 65 -42.67 -14.22 34.75
C SER A 65 -42.96 -14.58 36.21
N ASN A 66 -41.92 -14.80 37.03
CA ASN A 66 -42.07 -15.13 38.46
C ASN A 66 -42.77 -14.05 39.30
N VAL A 67 -42.57 -12.76 38.98
CA VAL A 67 -43.25 -11.66 39.66
C VAL A 67 -44.73 -11.59 39.28
N LEU A 68 -45.07 -11.84 38.01
CA LEU A 68 -46.45 -11.84 37.52
C LEU A 68 -47.23 -13.04 38.09
N THR A 69 -46.60 -14.22 38.17
CA THR A 69 -47.19 -15.40 38.82
C THR A 69 -47.43 -15.16 40.32
N ARG A 70 -46.51 -14.47 41.02
CA ARG A 70 -46.70 -14.09 42.44
C ARG A 70 -47.80 -13.06 42.67
N LEU A 71 -48.09 -12.22 41.68
CA LEU A 71 -49.18 -11.24 41.73
C LEU A 71 -50.55 -11.86 41.43
N GLY A 72 -50.60 -13.16 41.08
CA GLY A 72 -51.85 -13.90 40.86
C GLY A 72 -52.57 -13.53 39.56
N MET A 73 -51.85 -13.05 38.55
CA MET A 73 -52.44 -12.76 37.24
C MET A 73 -52.71 -14.05 36.46
N GLU A 74 -53.91 -14.16 35.90
CA GLU A 74 -54.33 -15.33 35.10
C GLU A 74 -53.97 -15.18 33.61
N GLU A 75 -53.85 -16.31 32.92
CA GLU A 75 -53.54 -16.36 31.49
C GLU A 75 -54.69 -15.73 30.68
N GLY A 76 -54.41 -14.62 29.98
CA GLY A 76 -55.41 -13.84 29.24
C GLY A 76 -55.73 -12.47 29.81
N GLU A 77 -55.23 -12.12 31.00
CA GLU A 77 -55.39 -10.78 31.58
C GLU A 77 -54.38 -9.76 31.01
N ALA A 78 -54.88 -8.60 30.57
CA ALA A 78 -54.06 -7.55 30.00
C ALA A 78 -53.26 -6.78 31.07
N ILE A 79 -51.93 -6.79 30.96
CA ILE A 79 -51.05 -6.03 31.87
C ILE A 79 -50.94 -4.57 31.39
N GLU A 80 -51.69 -3.66 32.02
CA GLU A 80 -51.56 -2.22 31.79
C GLU A 80 -50.82 -1.52 32.94
N SER A 81 -49.50 -1.44 32.86
CA SER A 81 -48.68 -0.78 33.89
C SER A 81 -47.63 0.16 33.30
N ARG A 82 -47.64 1.41 33.79
CA ARG A 82 -46.62 2.43 33.46
C ARG A 82 -45.21 2.03 33.91
N LEU A 83 -45.08 1.12 34.88
CA LEU A 83 -43.78 0.60 35.33
C LEU A 83 -43.23 -0.41 34.33
N VAL A 84 -44.09 -1.33 33.85
CA VAL A 84 -43.74 -2.35 32.86
C VAL A 84 -43.35 -1.70 31.53
N SER A 85 -44.14 -0.71 31.05
CA SER A 85 -43.79 0.03 29.82
C SER A 85 -42.44 0.75 29.92
N ARG A 86 -42.11 1.35 31.07
CA ARG A 86 -40.81 2.01 31.30
C ARG A 86 -39.64 1.02 31.32
N ARG A 87 -39.84 -0.19 31.86
CA ARG A 87 -38.81 -1.24 31.86
C ARG A 87 -38.57 -1.80 30.45
N ILE A 88 -39.62 -2.01 29.67
CA ILE A 88 -39.51 -2.43 28.26
C ILE A 88 -38.74 -1.37 27.45
N GLU A 89 -39.02 -0.08 27.66
CA GLU A 89 -38.28 1.02 27.04
C GLU A 89 -36.80 1.01 27.46
N GLY A 90 -36.50 0.74 28.74
CA GLY A 90 -35.14 0.56 29.22
C GLY A 90 -34.42 -0.64 28.60
N ALA A 91 -35.12 -1.77 28.40
CA ALA A 91 -34.59 -2.95 27.73
C ALA A 91 -34.26 -2.66 26.25
N GLN A 92 -35.18 -2.02 25.50
CA GLN A 92 -34.92 -1.58 24.12
C GLN A 92 -33.71 -0.64 24.04
N LYS A 93 -33.62 0.35 24.96
CA LYS A 93 -32.47 1.26 25.01
C LYS A 93 -31.15 0.50 25.21
N LYS A 94 -31.13 -0.52 26.07
CA LYS A 94 -29.94 -1.35 26.28
C LYS A 94 -29.55 -2.17 25.05
N VAL A 95 -30.52 -2.65 24.26
CA VAL A 95 -30.26 -3.30 22.96
C VAL A 95 -29.67 -2.30 21.97
N GLU A 96 -30.24 -1.09 21.90
CA GLU A 96 -29.73 -0.03 21.04
C GLU A 96 -28.30 0.38 21.41
N GLU A 97 -28.00 0.52 22.71
CA GLU A 97 -26.64 0.77 23.21
C GLU A 97 -25.69 -0.35 22.80
N ARG A 98 -26.06 -1.63 22.99
CA ARG A 98 -25.25 -2.78 22.53
C ARG A 98 -25.01 -2.76 21.02
N ASN A 99 -26.04 -2.47 20.23
CA ASN A 99 -25.92 -2.38 18.77
C ASN A 99 -25.07 -1.18 18.35
N PHE A 100 -25.17 -0.06 19.07
CA PHE A 100 -24.33 1.12 18.87
C PHE A 100 -22.87 0.81 19.18
N ASP A 101 -22.57 0.16 20.31
CA ASP A 101 -21.22 -0.23 20.69
C ASP A 101 -20.59 -1.20 19.68
N SER A 102 -21.34 -2.20 19.21
CA SER A 102 -20.88 -3.10 18.14
C SER A 102 -20.55 -2.34 16.85
N ARG A 103 -21.37 -1.37 16.46
CA ARG A 103 -21.13 -0.54 15.26
C ARG A 103 -19.95 0.42 15.45
N LYS A 104 -19.83 1.00 16.64
CA LYS A 104 -18.70 1.86 17.00
C LYS A 104 -17.39 1.08 16.90
N ASN A 105 -17.38 -0.14 17.44
CA ASN A 105 -16.22 -1.04 17.32
C ASN A 105 -15.87 -1.27 15.84
N LEU A 106 -16.84 -1.62 14.99
CA LEU A 106 -16.58 -1.81 13.55
C LEU A 106 -16.04 -0.55 12.87
N LEU A 107 -16.57 0.62 13.20
CA LEU A 107 -16.12 1.89 12.64
C LEU A 107 -14.67 2.20 13.01
N GLU A 108 -14.26 1.92 14.26
CA GLU A 108 -12.89 2.14 14.72
C GLU A 108 -11.86 1.28 13.94
N TYR A 109 -12.22 0.04 13.56
CA TYR A 109 -11.38 -0.76 12.66
C TYR A 109 -11.33 -0.17 11.25
N ASP A 110 -12.46 0.31 10.74
CA ASP A 110 -12.56 0.90 9.41
C ASP A 110 -11.81 2.24 9.30
N GLU A 111 -11.69 3.01 10.39
CA GLU A 111 -10.96 4.29 10.44
C GLU A 111 -9.48 4.12 10.03
N VAL A 112 -8.82 3.06 10.50
CA VAL A 112 -7.42 2.76 10.15
C VAL A 112 -7.29 2.53 8.63
N MET A 113 -8.19 1.72 8.07
CA MET A 113 -8.22 1.44 6.63
C MET A 113 -8.58 2.67 5.79
N ASP A 114 -9.46 3.54 6.29
CA ASP A 114 -9.84 4.77 5.61
C ASP A 114 -8.68 5.78 5.54
N GLU A 115 -7.90 5.92 6.63
CA GLU A 115 -6.68 6.74 6.62
C GLU A 115 -5.64 6.23 5.62
N GLN A 116 -5.37 4.92 5.62
CA GLN A 116 -4.42 4.29 4.69
C GLN A 116 -4.88 4.45 3.24
N ARG A 117 -6.17 4.18 2.97
CA ARG A 117 -6.78 4.33 1.64
C ARG A 117 -6.68 5.77 1.14
N LYS A 118 -6.98 6.76 1.99
CA LYS A 118 -6.87 8.18 1.63
C LYS A 118 -5.46 8.55 1.22
N ARG A 119 -4.44 8.06 1.93
CA ARG A 119 -3.03 8.29 1.58
C ARG A 119 -2.67 7.68 0.23
N ILE A 120 -3.01 6.41 0.00
CA ILE A 120 -2.72 5.71 -1.26
C ILE A 120 -3.45 6.36 -2.44
N TYR A 121 -4.75 6.62 -2.30
CA TYR A 121 -5.53 7.20 -3.38
C TYR A 121 -5.16 8.64 -3.66
N SER A 122 -4.75 9.42 -2.64
CA SER A 122 -4.21 10.76 -2.87
C SER A 122 -2.88 10.72 -3.62
N PHE A 123 -1.96 9.81 -3.27
CA PHE A 123 -0.71 9.63 -4.01
C PHE A 123 -0.98 9.17 -5.46
N ARG A 124 -1.81 8.14 -5.64
CA ARG A 124 -2.23 7.62 -6.94
C ARG A 124 -2.88 8.70 -7.81
N GLN A 125 -3.79 9.49 -7.25
CA GLN A 125 -4.47 10.56 -7.98
C GLN A 125 -3.49 11.64 -8.42
N ARG A 126 -2.54 12.04 -7.57
CA ARG A 126 -1.49 13.01 -7.95
C ARG A 126 -0.62 12.49 -9.11
N LEU A 127 -0.26 11.21 -9.13
CA LEU A 127 0.44 10.60 -10.27
C LEU A 127 -0.40 10.63 -11.56
N LEU A 128 -1.70 10.36 -11.45
CA LEU A 128 -2.62 10.44 -12.59
C LEU A 128 -2.79 11.87 -13.11
N ASP A 129 -2.85 12.84 -12.22
CA ASP A 129 -2.98 14.28 -12.49
C ASP A 129 -1.67 14.91 -13.02
N GLY A 130 -0.61 14.10 -13.19
CA GLY A 130 0.64 14.54 -13.80
C GLY A 130 1.61 15.16 -12.82
N MET A 131 1.65 14.73 -11.57
CA MET A 131 2.80 14.98 -10.70
C MET A 131 4.12 14.59 -11.41
N PRO A 132 5.21 15.37 -11.23
CA PRO A 132 6.54 14.98 -11.69
C PRO A 132 7.00 13.63 -11.10
N THR A 133 6.81 12.54 -11.84
CA THR A 133 7.14 11.19 -11.37
C THR A 133 8.63 11.02 -11.09
N LYS A 134 9.49 11.70 -11.87
CA LYS A 134 10.94 11.69 -11.66
C LYS A 134 11.33 12.15 -10.27
N ASP A 135 10.75 13.25 -9.77
CA ASP A 135 11.07 13.73 -8.42
C ASP A 135 10.69 12.68 -7.37
N THR A 136 9.54 12.04 -7.54
CA THR A 136 9.10 10.94 -6.66
C THR A 136 10.09 9.79 -6.66
N ILE A 137 10.57 9.36 -7.83
CA ILE A 137 11.55 8.27 -7.94
C ILE A 137 12.89 8.69 -7.33
N LEU A 138 13.35 9.92 -7.53
CA LEU A 138 14.58 10.42 -6.92
C LEU A 138 14.47 10.48 -5.38
N GLU A 139 13.30 10.83 -4.84
CA GLU A 139 13.02 10.74 -3.40
C GLU A 139 13.06 9.29 -2.90
N MET A 140 12.48 8.34 -3.65
CA MET A 140 12.56 6.91 -3.34
C MET A 140 14.01 6.41 -3.32
N ILE A 141 14.84 6.82 -4.30
CA ILE A 141 16.27 6.51 -4.33
C ILE A 141 16.97 7.06 -3.09
N ASP A 142 16.75 8.33 -2.76
CA ASP A 142 17.35 8.97 -1.60
C ASP A 142 16.98 8.28 -0.29
N ASN A 143 15.71 7.86 -0.14
CA ASN A 143 15.23 7.13 1.02
C ASN A 143 15.88 5.75 1.12
N GLN A 144 15.93 5.00 0.02
CA GLN A 144 16.57 3.68 -0.02
C GLN A 144 18.06 3.74 0.34
N VAL A 145 18.78 4.76 -0.14
CA VAL A 145 20.18 4.99 0.23
C VAL A 145 20.31 5.31 1.73
N ARG A 146 19.43 6.15 2.27
CA ARG A 146 19.43 6.49 3.69
C ARG A 146 19.16 5.26 4.56
N ASP A 147 18.11 4.51 4.24
CA ASP A 147 17.73 3.30 4.97
C ASP A 147 18.84 2.24 4.93
N ALA A 148 19.49 2.08 3.77
CA ALA A 148 20.64 1.19 3.64
C ALA A 148 21.83 1.66 4.47
N ALA A 149 22.17 2.95 4.43
CA ALA A 149 23.27 3.49 5.22
C ALA A 149 22.98 3.41 6.73
N ASP A 150 21.77 3.76 7.17
CA ASP A 150 21.34 3.66 8.57
C ASP A 150 21.40 2.21 9.07
N ARG A 151 21.10 1.23 8.21
CA ARG A 151 21.22 -0.19 8.53
C ARG A 151 22.67 -0.68 8.55
N PHE A 152 23.41 -0.49 7.46
CA PHE A 152 24.72 -1.11 7.25
C PHE A 152 25.84 -0.40 8.04
N LEU A 153 25.70 0.90 8.29
CA LEU A 153 26.66 1.69 9.07
C LEU A 153 26.24 1.83 10.53
N ALA A 154 25.26 1.07 10.99
CA ALA A 154 24.92 0.99 12.41
C ALA A 154 26.09 0.37 13.20
N ASP A 155 26.36 0.91 14.39
CA ASP A 155 27.46 0.46 15.25
C ASP A 155 27.41 -1.03 15.64
N ASP A 156 26.23 -1.64 15.58
CA ASP A 156 25.98 -3.04 15.93
C ASP A 156 25.72 -3.92 14.70
N TYR A 157 25.81 -3.40 13.47
CA TYR A 157 25.49 -4.15 12.26
C TYR A 157 26.36 -5.42 12.09
N GLY A 158 27.66 -5.33 12.37
CA GLY A 158 28.56 -6.48 12.35
C GLY A 158 28.21 -7.53 13.39
N ALA A 159 27.98 -7.09 14.63
CA ALA A 159 27.55 -7.96 15.73
C ALA A 159 26.17 -8.59 15.47
N ALA A 160 25.26 -7.88 14.83
CA ALA A 160 23.95 -8.38 14.41
C ALA A 160 24.06 -9.43 13.31
N SER A 161 24.89 -9.16 12.29
CA SER A 161 25.17 -10.11 11.21
C SER A 161 25.82 -11.41 11.75
N PHE A 162 26.74 -11.26 12.71
CA PHE A 162 27.34 -12.38 13.44
C PHE A 162 26.29 -13.18 14.21
N ALA A 163 25.50 -12.52 15.06
CA ALA A 163 24.48 -13.16 15.87
C ALA A 163 23.44 -13.92 15.02
N GLU A 164 23.02 -13.33 13.90
CA GLU A 164 22.05 -13.95 12.97
C GLU A 164 22.61 -15.24 12.35
N LEU A 165 23.78 -15.20 11.72
CA LEU A 165 24.36 -16.39 11.09
C LEU A 165 24.72 -17.47 12.12
N VAL A 166 25.37 -17.08 13.21
CA VAL A 166 25.83 -18.00 14.25
C VAL A 166 24.64 -18.61 14.99
N GLY A 167 23.61 -17.81 15.29
CA GLY A 167 22.36 -18.29 15.88
C GLY A 167 21.68 -19.32 14.99
N GLN A 168 21.60 -19.07 13.68
CA GLN A 168 21.06 -20.04 12.72
C GLN A 168 21.87 -21.35 12.69
N ARG A 169 23.21 -21.27 12.72
CA ARG A 169 24.10 -22.46 12.68
C ARG A 169 24.07 -23.27 13.97
N LEU A 170 23.99 -22.60 15.12
CA LEU A 170 23.92 -23.24 16.44
C LEU A 170 22.48 -23.65 16.80
N GLY A 171 21.49 -23.18 16.04
CA GLY A 171 20.07 -23.42 16.32
C GLY A 171 19.63 -22.76 17.63
N VAL A 172 20.07 -21.52 17.90
CA VAL A 172 19.71 -20.75 19.10
C VAL A 172 19.47 -19.28 18.75
N GLU A 173 18.77 -18.56 19.62
CA GLU A 173 18.57 -17.13 19.46
C GLU A 173 19.73 -16.37 20.13
N LEU A 174 20.35 -15.47 19.37
CA LEU A 174 21.47 -14.65 19.83
C LEU A 174 21.14 -13.18 19.62
N HIS A 175 21.61 -12.30 20.50
CA HIS A 175 21.39 -10.87 20.40
C HIS A 175 22.68 -10.10 20.08
N ALA A 176 22.60 -9.20 19.10
CA ALA A 176 23.74 -8.38 18.62
C ALA A 176 24.49 -7.66 19.75
N ARG A 177 23.76 -7.17 20.77
CA ARG A 177 24.33 -6.43 21.90
C ARG A 177 25.39 -7.22 22.69
N ASP A 178 25.30 -8.55 22.66
CA ASP A 178 26.17 -9.42 23.44
C ASP A 178 27.54 -9.62 22.75
N PHE A 179 27.64 -9.29 21.45
CA PHE A 179 28.86 -9.46 20.65
C PHE A 179 29.52 -8.12 20.27
N LYS A 180 28.93 -7.00 20.69
CA LYS A 180 29.43 -5.66 20.34
C LYS A 180 30.81 -5.42 20.95
N GLY A 181 31.81 -5.21 20.11
CA GLY A 181 33.18 -4.87 20.51
C GLY A 181 34.03 -6.06 20.98
N LEU A 182 33.53 -7.28 20.84
CA LEU A 182 34.30 -8.49 21.12
C LEU A 182 35.22 -8.85 19.95
N THR A 183 36.35 -9.48 20.24
CA THR A 183 37.14 -10.18 19.23
C THR A 183 36.40 -11.42 18.73
N PHE A 184 36.80 -11.98 17.59
CA PHE A 184 36.16 -13.19 17.07
C PHE A 184 36.25 -14.35 18.05
N GLU A 185 37.41 -14.54 18.68
CA GLU A 185 37.65 -15.62 19.64
C GLU A 185 36.73 -15.47 20.88
N GLU A 186 36.58 -14.25 21.40
CA GLU A 186 35.66 -13.95 22.50
C GLU A 186 34.20 -14.15 22.10
N ALA A 187 33.82 -13.71 20.90
CA ALA A 187 32.47 -13.85 20.36
C ALA A 187 32.10 -15.32 20.09
N GLU A 188 33.07 -16.13 19.61
CA GLU A 188 32.89 -17.56 19.38
C GLU A 188 32.64 -18.31 20.70
N GLU A 189 33.46 -18.06 21.71
CA GLU A 189 33.29 -18.64 23.05
C GLU A 189 31.95 -18.24 23.66
N GLU A 190 31.60 -16.95 23.57
CA GLU A 190 30.35 -16.43 24.11
C GLU A 190 29.13 -17.02 23.39
N ALA A 191 29.15 -17.13 22.06
CA ALA A 191 28.05 -17.72 21.30
C ALA A 191 27.85 -19.21 21.66
N LYS A 192 28.94 -19.99 21.76
CA LYS A 192 28.89 -21.39 22.17
C LYS A 192 28.38 -21.54 23.61
N ARG A 193 28.81 -20.67 24.52
CA ARG A 193 28.35 -20.64 25.92
C ARG A 193 26.85 -20.34 26.01
N GLN A 194 26.36 -19.34 25.27
CA GLN A 194 24.93 -19.03 25.23
C GLN A 194 24.13 -20.17 24.61
N ALA A 195 24.65 -20.80 23.54
CA ALA A 195 24.00 -21.94 22.92
C ALA A 195 23.84 -23.09 23.92
N GLU A 196 24.90 -23.46 24.63
CA GLU A 196 24.87 -24.49 25.68
C GLU A 196 23.86 -24.16 26.79
N GLY A 197 23.76 -22.88 27.18
CA GLY A 197 22.80 -22.43 28.18
C GLY A 197 21.34 -22.58 27.74
N GLN A 198 21.04 -22.44 26.45
CA GLN A 198 19.69 -22.56 25.88
C GLN A 198 19.31 -24.01 25.52
N LEU A 199 20.26 -24.93 25.40
CA LEU A 199 20.01 -26.32 25.00
C LEU A 199 19.01 -27.02 25.93
N ALA A 200 19.12 -26.79 27.25
CA ALA A 200 18.26 -27.44 28.22
C ALA A 200 16.79 -27.08 28.00
N ASP A 201 16.49 -25.79 27.81
CA ASP A 201 15.13 -25.32 27.58
C ASP A 201 14.60 -25.79 26.21
N LEU A 202 15.43 -25.73 25.16
CA LEU A 202 15.06 -26.18 23.81
C LEU A 202 14.79 -27.69 23.75
N VAL A 203 15.60 -28.50 24.44
CA VAL A 203 15.40 -29.96 24.51
C VAL A 203 14.15 -30.27 25.30
N ARG A 204 13.95 -29.63 26.46
CA ARG A 204 12.75 -29.83 27.28
C ARG A 204 11.47 -29.47 26.52
N GLU A 205 11.46 -28.33 25.84
CA GLU A 205 10.33 -27.90 25.03
C GLU A 205 10.04 -28.91 23.91
N ALA A 206 11.06 -29.35 23.18
CA ALA A 206 10.89 -30.37 22.14
C ALA A 206 10.41 -31.71 22.72
N VAL A 207 10.92 -32.12 23.88
CA VAL A 207 10.48 -33.35 24.55
C VAL A 207 9.02 -33.22 24.99
N GLU A 208 8.60 -32.09 25.56
CA GLU A 208 7.20 -31.87 25.95
C GLU A 208 6.26 -31.78 24.74
N GLU A 209 6.66 -31.12 23.66
CA GLU A 209 5.86 -31.01 22.42
C GLU A 209 5.64 -32.39 21.77
N ASN A 210 6.67 -33.24 21.75
CA ASN A 210 6.62 -34.53 21.04
C ASN A 210 6.18 -35.69 21.94
N LEU A 211 6.48 -35.61 23.24
CA LEU A 211 6.18 -36.60 24.28
C LEU A 211 5.52 -35.87 25.47
N PRO A 212 4.26 -35.40 25.37
CA PRO A 212 3.64 -34.63 26.44
C PRO A 212 3.49 -35.47 27.70
N SER A 213 3.71 -34.84 28.86
CA SER A 213 3.60 -35.51 30.17
C SER A 213 2.16 -35.87 30.55
N ASP A 214 1.18 -35.18 29.97
CA ASP A 214 -0.26 -35.34 30.18
C ASP A 214 -0.96 -36.20 29.12
N ALA A 215 -0.23 -36.64 28.08
CA ALA A 215 -0.74 -37.46 26.99
C ALA A 215 -0.46 -38.96 27.19
N GLU A 216 -1.29 -39.81 26.57
CA GLU A 216 -1.06 -41.26 26.58
C GLU A 216 0.19 -41.63 25.75
N PRO A 217 0.97 -42.67 26.14
CA PRO A 217 2.16 -43.10 25.39
C PRO A 217 1.89 -43.51 23.93
N SER A 218 0.64 -43.77 23.57
CA SER A 218 0.19 -44.07 22.20
C SER A 218 0.19 -42.82 21.30
N GLU A 219 0.07 -41.63 21.88
CA GLU A 219 0.04 -40.33 21.20
C GLU A 219 1.45 -39.74 21.00
N TRP A 220 2.45 -40.35 21.63
CA TRP A 220 3.84 -39.89 21.60
C TRP A 220 4.49 -40.05 20.22
N THR A 221 5.19 -39.00 19.79
CA THR A 221 5.78 -38.91 18.45
C THR A 221 7.31 -38.97 18.48
N TRP A 222 7.87 -40.11 18.92
CA TRP A 222 9.32 -40.36 18.98
C TRP A 222 10.10 -40.08 17.69
N GLN A 223 9.50 -40.38 16.54
CA GLN A 223 10.13 -40.14 15.25
C GLN A 223 10.27 -38.64 14.95
N SER A 224 9.30 -37.83 15.38
CA SER A 224 9.32 -36.37 15.24
C SER A 224 10.41 -35.77 16.11
N LEU A 225 10.54 -36.21 17.37
CA LEU A 225 11.62 -35.79 18.27
C LEU A 225 13.02 -36.13 17.71
N ALA A 226 13.20 -37.34 17.18
CA ALA A 226 14.45 -37.73 16.52
C ALA A 226 14.72 -36.88 15.28
N THR A 227 13.68 -36.59 14.48
CA THR A 227 13.80 -35.76 13.27
C THR A 227 14.18 -34.33 13.62
N TRP A 228 13.59 -33.76 14.66
CA TRP A 228 13.94 -32.45 15.20
C TRP A 228 15.42 -32.40 15.62
N ALA A 229 15.86 -33.35 16.44
CA ALA A 229 17.25 -33.39 16.93
C ALA A 229 18.26 -33.58 15.79
N ASN A 230 17.93 -34.41 14.80
CA ASN A 230 18.76 -34.64 13.62
C ASN A 230 18.82 -33.40 12.71
N SER A 231 17.69 -32.74 12.47
CA SER A 231 17.61 -31.55 11.62
C SER A 231 18.35 -30.36 12.23
N ARG A 232 18.16 -30.13 13.54
CA ARG A 232 18.71 -28.96 14.24
C ARG A 232 20.19 -29.10 14.57
N TYR A 233 20.63 -30.28 14.99
CA TYR A 233 21.99 -30.50 15.50
C TYR A 233 22.83 -31.45 14.63
N GLY A 234 22.34 -31.85 13.44
CA GLY A 234 23.07 -32.74 12.54
C GLY A 234 23.31 -34.14 13.12
N LEU A 235 22.46 -34.58 14.05
CA LEU A 235 22.57 -35.90 14.68
C LEU A 235 22.04 -37.00 13.75
N ASN A 236 22.26 -38.26 14.14
CA ASN A 236 21.78 -39.44 13.41
C ASN A 236 21.04 -40.39 14.36
N LEU A 237 20.12 -39.83 15.14
CA LEU A 237 19.30 -40.54 16.11
C LEU A 237 18.14 -41.25 15.41
N LYS A 238 17.82 -42.45 15.89
CA LYS A 238 16.62 -43.19 15.48
C LYS A 238 15.61 -43.27 16.63
N ASP A 239 14.34 -43.43 16.29
CA ASP A 239 13.25 -43.57 17.27
C ASP A 239 13.52 -44.71 18.28
N ARG A 240 14.10 -45.83 17.81
CA ARG A 240 14.49 -46.97 18.64
C ARG A 240 15.53 -46.64 19.70
N GLU A 241 16.35 -45.62 19.48
CA GLU A 241 17.38 -45.21 20.45
C GLU A 241 16.77 -44.37 21.55
N LEU A 242 15.83 -43.48 21.21
CA LEU A 242 15.10 -42.66 22.19
C LEU A 242 14.11 -43.49 23.01
N LYS A 243 13.47 -44.51 22.39
CA LYS A 243 12.58 -45.43 23.10
C LYS A 243 13.29 -46.29 24.16
N LYS A 244 14.63 -46.32 24.21
CA LYS A 244 15.37 -47.05 25.27
C LYS A 244 15.13 -46.46 26.65
N PHE A 245 14.76 -45.19 26.73
CA PHE A 245 14.45 -44.48 27.97
C PHE A 245 12.99 -44.71 28.43
N ALA A 246 12.18 -45.41 27.63
CA ALA A 246 10.82 -45.83 27.98
C ALA A 246 10.75 -47.36 28.11
N HIS A 247 10.58 -47.84 29.34
CA HIS A 247 10.44 -49.25 29.67
C HIS A 247 8.97 -49.61 29.90
N VAL A 248 8.48 -50.59 29.13
CA VAL A 248 7.13 -51.13 29.28
C VAL A 248 7.24 -52.53 29.88
N ASP A 249 6.86 -52.67 31.14
CA ASP A 249 6.70 -53.98 31.79
C ASP A 249 5.22 -54.33 31.92
N ARG A 250 4.89 -55.60 32.19
CA ARG A 250 3.52 -56.16 32.09
C ARG A 250 2.44 -55.39 32.85
N ASP A 251 2.80 -54.66 33.92
CA ASP A 251 1.88 -53.90 34.78
C ASP A 251 2.33 -52.44 35.05
N SER A 252 3.43 -51.96 34.45
CA SER A 252 3.94 -50.60 34.68
C SER A 252 4.66 -50.01 33.47
N PHE A 253 4.37 -48.76 33.18
CA PHE A 253 5.10 -47.94 32.21
C PHE A 253 6.06 -47.02 32.97
N ASP A 254 7.35 -47.15 32.72
CA ASP A 254 8.40 -46.35 33.34
C ASP A 254 9.12 -45.56 32.25
N PHE A 255 9.08 -44.23 32.33
CA PHE A 255 9.71 -43.34 31.35
C PHE A 255 10.63 -42.37 32.07
N ASP A 256 11.93 -42.55 31.86
CA ASP A 256 12.94 -41.68 32.42
C ASP A 256 13.13 -40.46 31.50
N ARG A 257 12.32 -39.43 31.76
CA ARG A 257 12.35 -38.18 30.99
C ARG A 257 13.65 -37.42 31.23
N ASP A 258 14.14 -37.42 32.46
CA ASP A 258 15.33 -36.67 32.85
C ASP A 258 16.58 -37.25 32.15
N ASP A 259 16.73 -38.59 32.12
CA ASP A 259 17.83 -39.25 31.41
C ASP A 259 17.75 -39.05 29.89
N LEU A 260 16.55 -39.03 29.31
CA LEU A 260 16.37 -38.74 27.88
C LEU A 260 16.79 -37.30 27.55
N GLU A 261 16.36 -36.33 28.37
CA GLU A 261 16.74 -34.92 28.23
C GLU A 261 18.27 -34.78 28.35
N GLU A 262 18.90 -35.37 29.36
CA GLU A 262 20.35 -35.33 29.56
C GLU A 262 21.10 -35.94 28.38
N PHE A 263 20.66 -37.09 27.86
CA PHE A 263 21.24 -37.73 26.68
C PHE A 263 21.18 -36.82 25.44
N LEU A 264 20.04 -36.18 25.19
CA LEU A 264 19.88 -35.27 24.06
C LEU A 264 20.74 -34.01 24.22
N ILE A 265 20.80 -33.43 25.43
CA ILE A 265 21.62 -32.27 25.75
C ILE A 265 23.10 -32.57 25.54
N GLU A 266 23.61 -33.72 26.01
CA GLU A 266 25.01 -34.11 25.83
C GLU A 266 25.39 -34.23 24.34
N LYS A 267 24.52 -34.87 23.55
CA LYS A 267 24.71 -35.02 22.10
C LYS A 267 24.66 -33.69 21.38
N ALA A 268 23.70 -32.83 21.72
CA ALA A 268 23.54 -31.50 21.13
C ALA A 268 24.71 -30.59 21.49
N SER A 269 25.16 -30.57 22.76
CA SER A 269 26.33 -29.80 23.22
C SER A 269 27.61 -30.23 22.50
N THR A 270 27.82 -31.54 22.35
CA THR A 270 28.96 -32.06 21.59
C THR A 270 28.92 -31.63 20.12
N SER A 271 27.73 -31.54 19.52
CA SER A 271 27.57 -31.06 18.15
C SER A 271 27.84 -29.56 18.05
N ALA A 272 27.21 -28.75 18.91
CA ALA A 272 27.36 -27.30 18.97
C ALA A 272 28.83 -26.86 19.12
N ARG A 273 29.61 -27.54 19.97
CA ARG A 273 31.06 -27.28 20.14
C ARG A 273 31.88 -27.50 18.87
N LYS A 274 31.45 -28.43 18.00
CA LYS A 274 32.14 -28.79 16.76
C LYS A 274 31.72 -27.94 15.56
N VAL A 275 30.68 -27.12 15.70
CA VAL A 275 30.24 -26.23 14.62
C VAL A 275 31.36 -25.25 14.31
N ASP A 276 31.71 -25.18 13.03
CA ASP A 276 32.69 -24.22 12.50
C ASP A 276 32.04 -22.84 12.36
N LEU A 277 32.54 -21.90 13.15
CA LEU A 277 32.10 -20.50 13.16
C LEU A 277 33.08 -19.58 12.43
N GLU A 278 34.18 -20.09 11.89
CA GLU A 278 35.21 -19.30 11.19
C GLU A 278 34.64 -18.43 10.05
N PRO A 279 33.64 -18.87 9.25
CA PRO A 279 33.03 -18.02 8.23
C PRO A 279 32.33 -16.76 8.79
N ALA A 280 32.02 -16.71 10.08
CA ALA A 280 31.41 -15.54 10.72
C ALA A 280 32.44 -14.49 11.14
N ARG A 281 33.75 -14.78 11.08
CA ARG A 281 34.84 -13.85 11.44
C ARG A 281 34.75 -12.53 10.68
N GLU A 282 34.41 -12.57 9.39
CA GLU A 282 34.33 -11.38 8.55
C GLU A 282 33.31 -10.35 9.06
N PHE A 283 32.26 -10.77 9.78
CA PHE A 283 31.23 -9.87 10.27
C PHE A 283 31.69 -8.96 11.41
N LEU A 284 32.72 -9.38 12.15
CA LEU A 284 33.29 -8.61 13.26
C LEU A 284 34.44 -7.69 12.80
N ALA A 285 34.74 -7.68 11.49
CA ALA A 285 35.69 -6.73 10.94
C ALA A 285 35.13 -5.29 10.98
N GLU A 286 35.98 -4.31 11.30
CA GLU A 286 35.57 -2.90 11.40
C GLU A 286 34.99 -2.33 10.09
N ASP A 287 35.41 -2.87 8.96
CA ASP A 287 34.98 -2.45 7.62
C ASP A 287 33.76 -3.23 7.09
N TRP A 288 33.24 -4.21 7.86
CA TRP A 288 32.13 -5.07 7.43
C TRP A 288 30.93 -4.26 6.94
N GLY A 289 30.46 -3.29 7.73
CA GLY A 289 29.33 -2.45 7.37
C GLY A 289 29.53 -1.68 6.06
N ARG A 290 30.75 -1.17 5.82
CA ARG A 290 31.12 -0.47 4.59
C ARG A 290 31.18 -1.43 3.39
N ARG A 291 31.74 -2.64 3.57
CA ARG A 291 31.74 -3.70 2.55
C ARG A 291 30.33 -4.12 2.17
N SER A 292 29.44 -4.30 3.14
CA SER A 292 28.04 -4.66 2.91
C SER A 292 27.28 -3.55 2.19
N LEU A 293 27.48 -2.28 2.57
CA LEU A 293 26.89 -1.14 1.87
C LEU A 293 27.38 -1.05 0.41
N ALA A 294 28.69 -1.25 0.16
CA ALA A 294 29.24 -1.27 -1.19
C ALA A 294 28.68 -2.44 -2.02
N GLY A 295 28.55 -3.63 -1.42
CA GLY A 295 27.90 -4.79 -2.05
C GLY A 295 26.43 -4.51 -2.39
N TRP A 296 25.70 -3.85 -1.49
CA TRP A 296 24.33 -3.43 -1.73
C TRP A 296 24.23 -2.42 -2.89
N LEU A 297 25.11 -1.42 -2.96
CA LEU A 297 25.16 -0.48 -4.08
C LEU A 297 25.42 -1.16 -5.42
N HIS A 298 26.34 -2.13 -5.42
CA HIS A 298 26.62 -2.90 -6.61
C HIS A 298 25.40 -3.71 -7.05
N HIS A 299 24.72 -4.39 -6.13
CA HIS A 299 23.52 -5.16 -6.44
C HIS A 299 22.35 -4.28 -6.92
N LYS A 300 22.14 -3.14 -6.24
CA LYS A 300 20.98 -2.27 -6.46
C LYS A 300 21.14 -1.38 -7.68
N PHE A 301 22.30 -0.72 -7.80
CA PHE A 301 22.55 0.28 -8.84
C PHE A 301 23.60 -0.15 -9.87
N GLY A 302 24.32 -1.26 -9.66
CA GLY A 302 25.44 -1.65 -10.50
C GLY A 302 26.71 -0.82 -10.26
N VAL A 303 26.75 -0.01 -9.21
CA VAL A 303 27.87 0.89 -8.89
C VAL A 303 28.88 0.14 -8.04
N ALA A 304 30.11 -0.02 -8.56
CA ALA A 304 31.23 -0.53 -7.79
C ALA A 304 31.92 0.61 -7.04
N VAL A 305 32.06 0.47 -5.72
CA VAL A 305 32.77 1.43 -4.85
C VAL A 305 33.76 0.64 -4.01
N ASP A 306 34.95 1.19 -3.80
CA ASP A 306 35.90 0.65 -2.84
C ASP A 306 35.49 1.08 -1.43
N PRO A 307 35.18 0.15 -0.51
CA PRO A 307 34.84 0.49 0.89
C PRO A 307 35.92 1.34 1.59
N ALA A 308 37.18 1.26 1.15
CA ALA A 308 38.27 2.07 1.67
C ALA A 308 38.07 3.58 1.42
N ASP A 309 37.35 3.97 0.36
CA ASP A 309 37.05 5.37 0.06
C ASP A 309 36.17 6.03 1.13
N TRP A 310 35.49 5.23 1.94
CA TRP A 310 34.62 5.70 3.03
C TRP A 310 35.29 5.66 4.41
N ALA A 311 36.58 5.29 4.48
CA ALA A 311 37.28 5.07 5.74
C ALA A 311 37.24 6.28 6.69
N ASP A 312 37.39 7.48 6.13
CA ASP A 312 37.50 8.75 6.84
C ASP A 312 36.23 9.62 6.75
N LEU A 313 35.13 9.08 6.22
CA LEU A 313 33.90 9.83 5.99
C LEU A 313 32.85 9.54 7.08
N ASP A 314 32.12 10.58 7.47
CA ASP A 314 30.91 10.43 8.28
C ASP A 314 29.74 9.88 7.45
N THR A 315 28.78 9.23 8.12
CA THR A 315 27.57 8.65 7.50
C THR A 315 26.84 9.64 6.59
N GLY A 316 26.76 10.91 6.99
CA GLY A 316 26.07 11.94 6.19
C GLY A 316 26.79 12.24 4.88
N ARG A 317 28.12 12.26 4.87
CA ARG A 317 28.93 12.40 3.64
C ARG A 317 28.83 11.17 2.74
N ILE A 318 28.88 9.97 3.32
CA ILE A 318 28.74 8.71 2.58
C ILE A 318 27.38 8.70 1.87
N VAL A 319 26.30 8.97 2.60
CA VAL A 319 24.93 9.04 2.04
C VAL A 319 24.84 10.05 0.90
N ARG A 320 25.38 11.27 1.06
CA ARG A 320 25.36 12.28 -0.01
C ARG A 320 26.14 11.84 -1.24
N GLN A 321 27.33 11.28 -1.07
CA GLN A 321 28.15 10.79 -2.17
C GLN A 321 27.41 9.70 -2.96
N ILE A 322 26.77 8.77 -2.26
CA ILE A 322 25.97 7.71 -2.88
C ILE A 322 24.75 8.28 -3.60
N GLN A 323 24.01 9.20 -2.97
CA GLN A 323 22.85 9.86 -3.58
C GLN A 323 23.25 10.60 -4.86
N ASP A 324 24.36 11.34 -4.84
CA ASP A 324 24.88 12.04 -6.01
C ASP A 324 25.26 11.06 -7.13
N GLN A 325 25.93 9.95 -6.79
CA GLN A 325 26.26 8.90 -7.76
C GLN A 325 25.01 8.24 -8.36
N ALA A 326 24.02 7.89 -7.53
CA ALA A 326 22.76 7.29 -7.99
C ALA A 326 21.96 8.26 -8.89
N ARG A 327 21.95 9.55 -8.56
CA ARG A 327 21.32 10.62 -9.37
C ARG A 327 22.02 10.81 -10.71
N GLN A 328 23.35 10.78 -10.73
CA GLN A 328 24.13 10.83 -11.97
C GLN A 328 23.85 9.61 -12.86
N LEU A 329 23.80 8.43 -12.26
CA LEU A 329 23.47 7.20 -13.00
C LEU A 329 22.04 7.26 -13.57
N TYR A 330 21.08 7.74 -12.78
CA TYR A 330 19.72 7.93 -13.25
C TYR A 330 19.65 8.91 -14.43
N ALA A 331 20.38 10.03 -14.36
CA ALA A 331 20.46 11.00 -15.45
C ALA A 331 21.10 10.41 -16.72
N GLN A 332 22.06 9.49 -16.58
CA GLN A 332 22.59 8.73 -17.72
C GLN A 332 21.51 7.83 -18.32
N LYS A 333 20.81 7.03 -17.49
CA LYS A 333 19.72 6.16 -17.96
C LYS A 333 18.59 6.94 -18.64
N GLU A 334 18.27 8.12 -18.13
CA GLU A 334 17.30 9.04 -18.71
C GLU A 334 17.69 9.47 -20.14
N ALA A 335 18.97 9.71 -20.40
CA ALA A 335 19.48 10.03 -21.74
C ALA A 335 19.51 8.81 -22.68
N GLU A 336 19.82 7.63 -22.14
CA GLU A 336 19.93 6.38 -22.91
C GLU A 336 18.57 5.79 -23.28
N PHE A 337 17.55 5.95 -22.44
CA PHE A 337 16.27 5.27 -22.59
C PHE A 337 15.55 5.56 -23.93
N PRO A 338 15.46 6.81 -24.40
CA PRO A 338 14.88 7.11 -25.72
C PRO A 338 15.60 6.40 -26.87
N VAL A 339 16.93 6.26 -26.80
CA VAL A 339 17.72 5.52 -27.80
C VAL A 339 17.27 4.07 -27.84
N ARG A 340 17.09 3.43 -26.68
CA ARG A 340 16.62 2.04 -26.61
C ARG A 340 15.22 1.87 -27.19
N VAL A 341 14.30 2.76 -26.86
CA VAL A 341 12.95 2.75 -27.42
C VAL A 341 12.99 2.92 -28.94
N GLY A 342 13.81 3.85 -29.45
CA GLY A 342 14.05 4.04 -30.88
C GLY A 342 14.63 2.78 -31.54
N MET A 343 15.68 2.20 -30.95
CA MET A 343 16.33 0.99 -31.44
C MET A 343 15.34 -0.18 -31.53
N THR A 344 14.58 -0.45 -30.48
CA THR A 344 13.58 -1.54 -30.44
C THR A 344 12.48 -1.33 -31.47
N ARG A 345 12.06 -0.07 -31.66
CA ARG A 345 11.00 0.28 -32.60
C ARG A 345 11.43 0.17 -34.06
N TYR A 346 12.57 0.76 -34.42
CA TYR A 346 13.01 0.88 -35.81
C TYR A 346 13.89 -0.29 -36.27
N LEU A 347 14.61 -0.95 -35.35
CA LEU A 347 15.46 -2.10 -35.63
C LEU A 347 14.96 -3.32 -34.84
N ARG A 348 13.69 -3.66 -35.05
CA ARG A 348 13.01 -4.75 -34.35
C ARG A 348 13.60 -6.09 -34.76
N GLU A 349 14.09 -6.83 -33.77
CA GLU A 349 14.59 -8.19 -33.96
C GLU A 349 13.44 -9.18 -34.18
N ARG A 350 13.75 -10.35 -34.73
CA ARG A 350 12.77 -11.41 -34.95
C ARG A 350 12.36 -12.00 -33.61
N THR A 351 11.07 -11.94 -33.28
CA THR A 351 10.49 -12.66 -32.15
C THR A 351 9.81 -13.94 -32.63
N GLN A 352 9.32 -14.77 -31.71
CA GLN A 352 8.56 -15.98 -32.05
C GLN A 352 7.27 -15.64 -32.84
N THR A 353 6.71 -14.45 -32.64
CA THR A 353 5.41 -14.02 -33.17
C THR A 353 5.50 -13.02 -34.33
N GLN A 354 6.63 -12.30 -34.51
CA GLN A 354 6.75 -11.25 -35.52
C GLN A 354 8.08 -11.29 -36.29
N PRO A 355 8.07 -10.96 -37.61
CA PRO A 355 9.30 -10.87 -38.41
C PRO A 355 10.15 -9.66 -38.00
N ALA A 356 11.46 -9.78 -38.20
CA ALA A 356 12.40 -8.67 -38.04
C ALA A 356 12.08 -7.54 -39.02
N SER A 357 12.25 -6.30 -38.58
CA SER A 357 12.05 -5.10 -39.38
C SER A 357 13.17 -4.12 -39.10
N TYR A 358 13.83 -3.64 -40.16
CA TYR A 358 14.97 -2.73 -40.06
C TYR A 358 14.70 -1.46 -40.88
N ASN A 359 14.21 -0.42 -40.20
CA ASN A 359 13.96 0.90 -40.77
C ASN A 359 15.04 1.89 -40.31
N ARG A 360 16.22 1.81 -40.95
CA ARG A 360 17.39 2.65 -40.63
C ARG A 360 17.18 4.12 -40.98
N GLU A 361 16.50 4.39 -42.10
CA GLU A 361 16.10 5.76 -42.50
C GLU A 361 15.20 6.41 -41.44
N GLY A 362 14.18 5.69 -40.98
CA GLY A 362 13.28 6.14 -39.92
C GLY A 362 13.99 6.39 -38.59
N LEU A 363 14.98 5.56 -38.24
CA LEU A 363 15.80 5.75 -37.05
C LEU A 363 16.67 7.00 -37.16
N ALA A 364 17.31 7.23 -38.31
CA ALA A 364 18.15 8.42 -38.56
C ALA A 364 17.32 9.71 -38.52
N ALA A 365 16.13 9.70 -39.13
CA ALA A 365 15.20 10.83 -39.09
C ALA A 365 14.73 11.13 -37.66
N TRP A 366 14.32 10.09 -36.91
CA TRP A 366 13.92 10.21 -35.51
C TRP A 366 15.06 10.77 -34.64
N ALA A 367 16.27 10.21 -34.76
CA ALA A 367 17.42 10.65 -33.98
C ALA A 367 17.83 12.08 -34.33
N SER A 368 17.74 12.46 -35.60
CA SER A 368 18.03 13.82 -36.06
C SER A 368 17.10 14.84 -35.43
N GLU A 369 15.79 14.54 -35.41
CA GLU A 369 14.79 15.38 -34.76
C GLU A 369 15.03 15.45 -33.25
N ARG A 370 15.25 14.29 -32.60
CA ARG A 370 15.35 14.19 -31.14
C ARG A 370 16.56 14.91 -30.56
N PHE A 371 17.71 14.79 -31.22
CA PHE A 371 18.97 15.38 -30.74
C PHE A 371 19.30 16.70 -31.42
N HIS A 372 18.43 17.18 -32.32
CA HIS A 372 18.64 18.41 -33.11
C HIS A 372 19.97 18.39 -33.88
N LEU A 373 20.28 17.24 -34.50
CA LEU A 373 21.49 17.00 -35.29
C LEU A 373 21.10 16.51 -36.68
N LEU A 374 21.86 16.86 -37.72
CA LEU A 374 21.65 16.28 -39.04
C LEU A 374 22.44 14.97 -39.12
N LEU A 375 21.74 13.83 -39.04
CA LEU A 375 22.34 12.51 -39.16
C LEU A 375 22.04 11.95 -40.56
N ASP A 376 23.09 11.52 -41.26
CA ASP A 376 22.97 10.92 -42.60
C ASP A 376 22.50 9.46 -42.47
N PRO A 377 21.35 9.09 -43.07
CA PRO A 377 20.89 7.69 -43.07
C PRO A 377 21.92 6.70 -43.62
N GLU A 378 22.75 7.10 -44.58
CA GLU A 378 23.75 6.24 -45.20
C GLU A 378 24.81 5.75 -44.19
N GLU A 379 25.15 6.57 -43.19
CA GLU A 379 26.05 6.16 -42.10
C GLU A 379 25.50 5.00 -41.29
N PHE A 380 24.17 4.88 -41.17
CA PHE A 380 23.52 3.80 -40.44
C PHE A 380 23.39 2.55 -41.32
N HIS A 381 23.31 2.70 -42.64
CA HIS A 381 23.34 1.59 -43.58
C HIS A 381 24.66 0.81 -43.54
N LEU A 382 25.77 1.47 -43.21
CA LEU A 382 27.09 0.86 -43.13
C LEU A 382 27.42 0.19 -41.79
N LYS A 383 26.61 0.41 -40.75
CA LYS A 383 26.87 -0.06 -39.38
C LYS A 383 26.03 -1.27 -38.98
N LEU A 384 26.56 -2.07 -38.05
CA LEU A 384 25.82 -3.12 -37.34
C LEU A 384 24.96 -2.51 -36.21
N ARG A 385 23.93 -3.25 -35.76
CA ARG A 385 23.00 -2.80 -34.70
C ARG A 385 23.73 -2.27 -33.45
N PRO A 386 24.74 -2.98 -32.86
CA PRO A 386 25.45 -2.48 -31.69
C PRO A 386 26.27 -1.19 -31.96
N GLU A 387 26.77 -1.03 -33.18
CA GLU A 387 27.55 0.16 -33.58
C GLU A 387 26.64 1.39 -33.77
N ILE A 388 25.44 1.17 -34.33
CA ILE A 388 24.38 2.20 -34.40
C ILE A 388 23.98 2.62 -32.99
N GLU A 389 23.71 1.64 -32.11
CA GLU A 389 23.35 1.89 -30.72
C GLU A 389 24.43 2.69 -30.00
N ALA A 390 25.69 2.26 -30.04
CA ALA A 390 26.80 2.98 -29.42
C ALA A 390 26.95 4.42 -29.96
N THR A 391 26.76 4.63 -31.26
CA THR A 391 26.79 5.97 -31.87
C THR A 391 25.66 6.85 -31.31
N LEU A 392 24.44 6.32 -31.23
CA LEU A 392 23.28 7.05 -30.73
C LEU A 392 23.37 7.33 -29.22
N LEU A 393 23.94 6.41 -28.44
CA LEU A 393 24.18 6.61 -27.00
C LEU A 393 25.21 7.72 -26.76
N ASP A 394 26.32 7.76 -27.51
CA ASP A 394 27.30 8.85 -27.44
C ASP A 394 26.68 10.21 -27.79
N ILE A 395 25.84 10.25 -28.83
CA ILE A 395 25.06 11.44 -29.18
C ILE A 395 24.14 11.84 -28.02
N ALA A 396 23.41 10.87 -27.46
CA ALA A 396 22.47 11.14 -26.36
C ALA A 396 23.19 11.72 -25.13
N HIS A 397 24.31 11.13 -24.70
CA HIS A 397 25.08 11.64 -23.56
C HIS A 397 25.61 13.06 -23.78
N ARG A 398 25.97 13.44 -25.01
CA ARG A 398 26.51 14.78 -25.31
C ARG A 398 25.44 15.84 -25.52
N HIS A 399 24.29 15.46 -26.08
CA HIS A 399 23.29 16.41 -26.57
C HIS A 399 21.99 16.43 -25.76
N TYR A 400 21.78 15.49 -24.82
CA TYR A 400 20.58 15.47 -23.99
C TYR A 400 20.49 16.71 -23.07
N PRO A 401 19.48 17.59 -23.24
CA PRO A 401 19.43 18.86 -22.53
C PRO A 401 18.73 18.78 -21.16
N GLY A 402 18.09 17.65 -20.82
CA GLY A 402 17.14 17.56 -19.70
C GLY A 402 17.72 17.95 -18.34
N ALA A 403 18.89 17.41 -17.98
CA ALA A 403 19.56 17.74 -16.72
C ALA A 403 19.95 19.22 -16.62
N ARG A 404 20.46 19.79 -17.73
CA ARG A 404 20.82 21.21 -17.82
C ARG A 404 19.58 22.09 -17.65
N LEU A 405 18.49 21.76 -18.36
CA LEU A 405 17.24 22.51 -18.31
C LEU A 405 16.58 22.44 -16.93
N ALA A 406 16.61 21.28 -16.27
CA ALA A 406 16.11 21.14 -14.90
C ALA A 406 16.91 22.00 -13.92
N ALA A 407 18.24 21.99 -13.98
CA ALA A 407 19.09 22.85 -13.15
C ALA A 407 18.90 24.34 -13.43
N GLU A 408 18.68 24.71 -14.70
CA GLU A 408 18.35 26.08 -15.08
C GLU A 408 16.98 26.52 -14.56
N LEU A 409 15.98 25.65 -14.65
CA LEU A 409 14.65 25.86 -14.08
C LEU A 409 14.74 26.11 -12.57
N GLU A 410 15.46 25.28 -11.82
CA GLU A 410 15.61 25.48 -10.37
C GLU A 410 16.22 26.84 -10.03
N ARG A 411 17.26 27.26 -10.75
CA ARG A 411 17.86 28.59 -10.57
C ARG A 411 16.89 29.72 -10.87
N LYS A 412 16.05 29.58 -11.90
CA LYS A 412 15.05 30.60 -12.26
C LYS A 412 13.88 30.64 -11.28
N LEU A 413 13.42 29.48 -10.81
CA LEU A 413 12.41 29.39 -9.75
C LEU A 413 12.92 30.02 -8.46
N GLU A 414 14.18 29.76 -8.10
CA GLU A 414 14.84 30.37 -6.95
C GLU A 414 14.92 31.89 -7.08
N ALA A 415 15.35 32.39 -8.24
CA ALA A 415 15.41 33.83 -8.51
C ALA A 415 14.03 34.51 -8.51
N THR A 416 12.96 33.77 -8.84
CA THR A 416 11.59 34.30 -8.93
C THR A 416 10.87 34.25 -7.59
N TYR A 417 10.85 33.08 -6.94
CA TYR A 417 10.05 32.82 -5.73
C TYR A 417 10.86 32.88 -4.43
N GLY A 418 12.18 33.07 -4.51
CA GLY A 418 13.09 32.99 -3.35
C GLY A 418 13.27 31.57 -2.82
N PRO A 419 14.19 31.36 -1.85
CA PRO A 419 14.55 30.02 -1.35
C PRO A 419 13.39 29.20 -0.81
N ILE A 420 13.50 27.89 -0.98
CA ILE A 420 12.59 26.93 -0.36
C ILE A 420 12.67 27.15 1.17
N PRO A 421 11.56 27.53 1.84
CA PRO A 421 11.60 27.85 3.26
C PRO A 421 11.93 26.60 4.08
N THR A 422 13.11 26.56 4.70
CA THR A 422 13.49 25.53 5.67
C THR A 422 12.94 25.92 7.05
N GLY A 423 11.71 25.49 7.34
CA GLY A 423 11.12 25.59 8.69
C GLY A 423 10.56 26.96 9.10
N SER A 424 10.56 27.96 8.21
CA SER A 424 9.90 29.25 8.46
C SER A 424 8.40 29.18 8.17
N LYS A 425 7.57 29.60 9.13
CA LYS A 425 6.11 29.76 8.96
C LYS A 425 5.73 31.06 8.24
N VAL A 426 6.70 31.90 7.90
CA VAL A 426 6.48 33.16 7.20
C VAL A 426 6.44 32.86 5.70
N ALA A 427 5.31 33.16 5.07
CA ALA A 427 5.19 33.05 3.61
C ALA A 427 6.24 33.98 2.95
N PRO A 428 6.99 33.50 1.95
CA PRO A 428 7.92 34.36 1.22
C PRO A 428 7.16 35.56 0.62
N PRO A 429 7.83 36.71 0.44
CA PRO A 429 7.22 37.84 -0.23
C PRO A 429 6.73 37.41 -1.62
N PRO A 430 5.62 38.00 -2.12
CA PRO A 430 5.15 37.68 -3.45
C PRO A 430 6.25 37.99 -4.48
N PRO A 431 6.41 37.12 -5.49
CA PRO A 431 7.44 37.29 -6.51
C PRO A 431 7.26 38.62 -7.27
N GLU A 432 8.37 39.26 -7.64
CA GLU A 432 8.32 40.50 -8.42
C GLU A 432 7.76 40.25 -9.82
N GLU A 433 6.91 41.16 -10.31
CA GLU A 433 6.28 41.07 -11.64
C GLU A 433 7.32 40.90 -12.77
N LYS A 434 8.46 41.59 -12.64
CA LYS A 434 9.56 41.48 -13.61
C LYS A 434 10.17 40.06 -13.62
N ALA A 435 10.39 39.46 -12.46
CA ALA A 435 10.95 38.11 -12.37
C ALA A 435 9.98 37.05 -12.92
N LEU A 436 8.67 37.23 -12.66
CA LEU A 436 7.62 36.39 -13.27
C LEU A 436 7.59 36.50 -14.79
N ALA A 437 7.71 37.72 -15.33
CA ALA A 437 7.77 37.95 -16.77
C ALA A 437 9.02 37.31 -17.41
N GLU A 438 10.18 37.39 -16.74
CA GLU A 438 11.42 36.72 -17.18
C GLU A 438 11.29 35.19 -17.18
N LEU A 439 10.65 34.61 -16.15
CA LEU A 439 10.39 33.18 -16.07
C LEU A 439 9.41 32.71 -17.16
N ALA A 440 8.32 33.44 -17.37
CA ALA A 440 7.35 33.17 -18.44
C ALA A 440 7.99 33.27 -19.83
N GLY A 441 8.82 34.30 -20.06
CA GLY A 441 9.55 34.49 -21.32
C GLY A 441 10.52 33.34 -21.60
N TRP A 442 11.27 32.91 -20.58
CA TRP A 442 12.14 31.75 -20.68
C TRP A 442 11.36 30.45 -20.95
N ALA A 443 10.26 30.22 -20.24
CA ALA A 443 9.43 29.03 -20.43
C ALA A 443 8.84 28.97 -21.85
N ARG A 444 8.44 30.11 -22.42
CA ARG A 444 7.98 30.18 -23.81
C ARG A 444 9.09 29.85 -24.79
N GLN A 445 10.27 30.43 -24.61
CA GLN A 445 11.41 30.27 -25.53
C GLN A 445 11.99 28.85 -25.48
N GLU A 446 12.29 28.34 -24.30
CA GLU A 446 13.00 27.07 -24.12
C GLU A 446 12.05 25.88 -24.04
N LEU A 447 10.90 26.03 -23.39
CA LEU A 447 9.98 24.92 -23.13
C LEU A 447 8.77 24.88 -24.09
N GLY A 448 8.46 26.00 -24.75
CA GLY A 448 7.25 26.12 -25.58
C GLY A 448 5.96 26.22 -24.76
N VAL A 449 6.07 26.61 -23.48
CA VAL A 449 4.91 26.76 -22.57
C VAL A 449 4.39 28.19 -22.67
N GLU A 450 3.16 28.35 -23.16
CA GLU A 450 2.46 29.62 -23.15
C GLU A 450 1.88 29.89 -21.77
N THR A 451 2.56 30.75 -21.00
CA THR A 451 2.08 31.25 -19.70
C THR A 451 2.34 32.75 -19.56
N THR A 452 1.60 33.39 -18.66
CA THR A 452 1.72 34.82 -18.34
C THR A 452 2.21 35.06 -16.91
N ALA A 453 2.73 36.26 -16.64
CA ALA A 453 3.17 36.64 -15.29
C ALA A 453 2.01 36.56 -14.28
N ASP A 454 0.79 36.93 -14.67
CA ASP A 454 -0.40 36.87 -13.82
C ASP A 454 -0.80 35.43 -13.46
N GLU A 455 -0.72 34.51 -14.43
CA GLU A 455 -0.97 33.09 -14.19
C GLU A 455 0.06 32.49 -13.25
N LEU A 456 1.34 32.82 -13.43
CA LEU A 456 2.41 32.37 -12.53
C LEU A 456 2.29 32.98 -11.13
N ALA A 457 1.87 34.25 -11.02
CA ALA A 457 1.63 34.89 -9.72
C ALA A 457 0.52 34.20 -8.91
N ALA A 458 -0.45 33.58 -9.59
CA ALA A 458 -1.54 32.84 -8.95
C ALA A 458 -1.14 31.43 -8.51
N LEU A 459 -0.01 30.91 -8.99
CA LEU A 459 0.46 29.56 -8.71
C LEU A 459 1.45 29.54 -7.53
N PRO A 460 1.31 28.58 -6.59
CA PRO A 460 2.40 28.24 -5.68
C PRO A 460 3.67 27.84 -6.44
N ARG A 461 4.86 28.13 -5.87
CA ARG A 461 6.16 27.72 -6.45
C ARG A 461 6.17 26.23 -6.85
N ALA A 462 5.61 25.36 -6.01
CA ALA A 462 5.56 23.91 -6.27
C ALA A 462 4.75 23.56 -7.52
N ASP A 463 3.62 24.24 -7.75
CA ASP A 463 2.76 24.00 -8.90
C ASP A 463 3.38 24.57 -10.18
N ALA A 464 4.00 25.76 -10.10
CA ALA A 464 4.78 26.33 -11.21
C ALA A 464 5.97 25.43 -11.59
N ARG A 465 6.68 24.89 -10.59
CA ARG A 465 7.76 23.91 -10.80
C ARG A 465 7.24 22.65 -11.48
N ALA A 466 6.15 22.08 -10.98
CA ALA A 466 5.54 20.89 -11.55
C ALA A 466 5.11 21.11 -13.01
N LEU A 467 4.52 22.27 -13.32
CA LEU A 467 4.16 22.65 -14.69
C LEU A 467 5.38 22.61 -15.62
N PHE A 468 6.47 23.26 -15.25
CA PHE A 468 7.66 23.35 -16.11
C PHE A 468 8.45 22.05 -16.18
N ILE A 469 8.57 21.29 -15.09
CA ILE A 469 9.18 19.96 -15.12
C ILE A 469 8.39 19.04 -16.05
N ASN A 470 7.06 19.02 -15.96
CA ASN A 470 6.24 18.24 -16.87
C ASN A 470 6.43 18.63 -18.34
N ALA A 471 6.63 19.92 -18.62
CA ALA A 471 6.89 20.40 -19.97
C ALA A 471 8.27 19.95 -20.49
N ILE A 472 9.31 20.07 -19.65
CA ILE A 472 10.65 19.53 -19.95
C ILE A 472 10.54 18.02 -20.23
N ASP A 473 9.82 17.30 -19.37
CA ASP A 473 9.71 15.85 -19.43
C ASP A 473 8.96 15.37 -20.67
N ALA A 474 7.83 16.02 -20.97
CA ALA A 474 7.03 15.73 -22.17
C ALA A 474 7.81 15.96 -23.47
N ARG A 475 8.67 16.98 -23.50
CA ARG A 475 9.43 17.34 -24.69
C ARG A 475 10.69 16.50 -24.86
N HIS A 476 11.43 16.29 -23.78
CA HIS A 476 12.79 15.74 -23.85
C HIS A 476 12.91 14.29 -23.40
N ARG A 477 11.91 13.71 -22.72
CA ARG A 477 11.91 12.32 -22.24
C ARG A 477 10.50 11.68 -22.14
N PRO A 478 9.60 11.89 -23.12
CA PRO A 478 8.22 11.44 -23.02
C PRO A 478 8.08 9.93 -22.78
N GLU A 479 8.96 9.13 -23.39
CA GLU A 479 8.97 7.69 -23.22
C GLU A 479 9.30 7.30 -21.77
N MET A 480 10.33 7.93 -21.21
CA MET A 480 10.78 7.69 -19.83
C MET A 480 9.69 8.13 -18.85
N ARG A 481 9.08 9.29 -19.06
CA ARG A 481 8.00 9.81 -18.21
C ARG A 481 6.81 8.85 -18.13
N GLU A 482 6.36 8.34 -19.27
CA GLU A 482 5.23 7.40 -19.29
C GLU A 482 5.62 6.07 -18.65
N MET A 483 6.83 5.57 -18.92
CA MET A 483 7.37 4.37 -18.29
C MET A 483 7.42 4.50 -16.76
N GLU A 484 7.99 5.59 -16.24
CA GLU A 484 8.06 5.90 -14.81
C GLU A 484 6.67 5.91 -14.18
N LYS A 485 5.71 6.58 -14.82
CA LYS A 485 4.32 6.66 -14.36
C LYS A 485 3.67 5.28 -14.31
N MET A 486 3.79 4.49 -15.39
CA MET A 486 3.22 3.15 -15.47
C MET A 486 3.84 2.22 -14.42
N LEU A 487 5.17 2.27 -14.28
CA LEU A 487 5.93 1.48 -13.31
C LEU A 487 5.46 1.75 -11.88
N VAL A 488 5.45 3.02 -11.46
CA VAL A 488 5.05 3.41 -10.10
C VAL A 488 3.59 3.06 -9.85
N LEU A 489 2.69 3.32 -10.80
CA LEU A 489 1.26 2.97 -10.64
C LEU A 489 1.04 1.46 -10.52
N GLN A 490 1.71 0.65 -11.33
CA GLN A 490 1.58 -0.81 -11.30
C GLN A 490 2.11 -1.39 -9.99
N ILE A 491 3.26 -0.92 -9.51
CA ILE A 491 3.85 -1.38 -8.24
C ILE A 491 2.97 -0.92 -7.06
N LEU A 492 2.46 0.31 -7.10
CA LEU A 492 1.53 0.82 -6.09
C LEU A 492 0.25 -0.01 -6.02
N ASP A 493 -0.42 -0.23 -7.16
CA ASP A 493 -1.70 -0.94 -7.21
C ASP A 493 -1.53 -2.41 -6.78
N SER A 494 -0.44 -3.08 -7.17
CA SER A 494 -0.15 -4.45 -6.75
C SER A 494 0.21 -4.56 -5.26
N SER A 495 1.03 -3.65 -4.74
CA SER A 495 1.42 -3.63 -3.32
C SER A 495 0.23 -3.27 -2.43
N TRP A 496 -0.63 -2.35 -2.85
CA TRP A 496 -1.87 -2.03 -2.15
C TRP A 496 -2.85 -3.20 -2.11
N MET A 497 -3.00 -3.94 -3.21
CA MET A 497 -3.83 -5.14 -3.23
C MET A 497 -3.34 -6.20 -2.25
N GLU A 498 -2.02 -6.42 -2.17
CA GLU A 498 -1.44 -7.36 -1.22
C GLU A 498 -1.63 -6.89 0.24
N HIS A 499 -1.43 -5.61 0.50
CA HIS A 499 -1.70 -5.00 1.81
C HIS A 499 -3.16 -5.17 2.24
N LEU A 500 -4.13 -5.01 1.33
CA LEU A 500 -5.54 -5.27 1.65
C LEU A 500 -5.78 -6.70 2.13
N ARG A 501 -5.15 -7.70 1.48
CA ARG A 501 -5.22 -9.10 1.92
C ARG A 501 -4.59 -9.29 3.30
N ALA A 502 -3.42 -8.70 3.53
CA ALA A 502 -2.75 -8.74 4.83
C ALA A 502 -3.63 -8.12 5.94
N MET A 503 -4.30 -7.00 5.65
CA MET A 503 -5.19 -6.34 6.60
C MET A 503 -6.47 -7.14 6.89
N ASP A 504 -7.00 -7.87 5.90
CA ASP A 504 -8.12 -8.79 6.11
C ASP A 504 -7.72 -9.95 7.02
N HIS A 505 -6.54 -10.53 6.81
CA HIS A 505 -5.99 -11.57 7.68
C HIS A 505 -5.72 -11.05 9.09
N LEU A 506 -5.11 -9.87 9.23
CA LEU A 506 -4.86 -9.24 10.53
C LEU A 506 -6.18 -8.99 11.27
N ARG A 507 -7.20 -8.46 10.60
CA ARG A 507 -8.52 -8.21 11.19
C ARG A 507 -9.18 -9.50 11.70
N SER A 508 -9.01 -10.61 10.99
CA SER A 508 -9.57 -11.90 11.38
C SER A 508 -8.85 -12.56 12.57
N SER A 509 -7.54 -12.32 12.71
CA SER A 509 -6.69 -12.97 13.72
C SER A 509 -6.54 -12.14 15.01
N ILE A 510 -6.66 -10.80 14.93
CA ILE A 510 -6.38 -9.91 16.05
C ILE A 510 -7.29 -10.13 17.27
N GLY A 511 -8.49 -10.68 17.07
CA GLY A 511 -9.40 -11.04 18.16
C GLY A 511 -8.77 -11.98 19.19
N LEU A 512 -7.81 -12.80 18.78
CA LEU A 512 -7.08 -13.73 19.66
C LEU A 512 -6.11 -13.01 20.60
N GLN A 513 -5.65 -11.81 20.28
CA GLN A 513 -4.77 -11.02 21.16
C GLN A 513 -5.48 -10.57 22.45
N GLY A 514 -6.83 -10.54 22.43
CA GLY A 514 -7.62 -10.25 23.62
C GLY A 514 -7.44 -11.26 24.76
N TYR A 515 -6.99 -12.49 24.46
CA TYR A 515 -6.65 -13.49 25.48
C TYR A 515 -5.41 -13.10 26.29
N ALA A 516 -4.51 -12.28 25.74
CA ALA A 516 -3.31 -11.78 26.40
C ALA A 516 -3.55 -10.49 27.22
N GLN A 517 -4.81 -10.10 27.45
CA GLN A 517 -5.19 -8.83 28.11
C GLN A 517 -4.70 -7.57 27.38
N VAL A 518 -4.32 -7.68 26.11
CA VAL A 518 -3.96 -6.55 25.26
C VAL A 518 -5.20 -6.12 24.47
N ASP A 519 -5.42 -4.80 24.32
CA ASP A 519 -6.55 -4.28 23.54
C ASP A 519 -6.35 -4.60 22.05
N PRO A 520 -7.20 -5.47 21.44
CA PRO A 520 -7.05 -5.88 20.05
C PRO A 520 -7.11 -4.71 19.06
N LYS A 521 -7.81 -3.62 19.40
CA LYS A 521 -7.95 -2.48 18.50
C LYS A 521 -6.66 -1.68 18.42
N VAL A 522 -6.00 -1.49 19.57
CA VAL A 522 -4.73 -0.77 19.63
C VAL A 522 -3.67 -1.56 18.87
N GLU A 523 -3.62 -2.88 19.04
CA GLU A 523 -2.70 -3.73 18.30
C GLU A 523 -3.04 -3.80 16.81
N TYR A 524 -4.32 -3.89 16.43
CA TYR A 524 -4.73 -3.80 15.02
C TYR A 524 -4.22 -2.51 14.36
N LYS A 525 -4.38 -1.38 15.06
CA LYS A 525 -3.90 -0.08 14.56
C LYS A 525 -2.38 -0.05 14.47
N ARG A 526 -1.68 -0.55 15.49
CA ARG A 526 -0.21 -0.57 15.54
C ARG A 526 0.36 -1.45 14.43
N GLU A 527 -0.04 -2.70 14.38
CA GLU A 527 0.45 -3.67 13.40
C GLU A 527 -0.01 -3.31 11.99
N GLY A 528 -1.26 -2.86 11.84
CA GLY A 528 -1.77 -2.40 10.56
C GLY A 528 -1.01 -1.19 9.99
N MET A 529 -0.56 -0.26 10.84
CA MET A 529 0.28 0.86 10.40
C MET A 529 1.73 0.44 10.14
N LYS A 530 2.26 -0.55 10.86
CA LYS A 530 3.59 -1.12 10.61
C LYS A 530 3.64 -1.80 9.24
N ILE A 531 2.71 -2.71 8.94
CA ILE A 531 2.59 -3.37 7.64
C ILE A 531 2.38 -2.33 6.51
N PHE A 532 1.61 -1.26 6.78
CA PHE A 532 1.43 -0.18 5.83
C PHE A 532 2.73 0.60 5.53
N ALA A 533 3.57 0.84 6.53
CA ALA A 533 4.87 1.46 6.34
C ALA A 533 5.83 0.52 5.58
N GLU A 534 5.84 -0.76 5.91
CA GLU A 534 6.61 -1.79 5.20
C GLU A 534 6.19 -1.88 3.72
N MET A 535 4.89 -1.77 3.42
CA MET A 535 4.39 -1.70 2.05
C MET A 535 4.98 -0.52 1.28
N TRP A 536 5.04 0.68 1.89
CA TRP A 536 5.67 1.85 1.24
C TRP A 536 7.16 1.64 0.99
N ASN A 537 7.90 1.13 1.99
CA ASN A 537 9.32 0.81 1.82
C ASN A 537 9.53 -0.23 0.70
N GLY A 538 8.64 -1.22 0.61
CA GLY A 538 8.65 -2.22 -0.47
C GLY A 538 8.28 -1.64 -1.85
N ILE A 539 7.48 -0.58 -1.92
CA ILE A 539 7.22 0.14 -3.18
C ILE A 539 8.50 0.86 -3.61
N ASP A 540 9.13 1.61 -2.70
CA ASP A 540 10.37 2.34 -2.96
C ASP A 540 11.47 1.37 -3.43
N ASP A 541 11.63 0.23 -2.75
CA ASP A 541 12.59 -0.81 -3.12
C ASP A 541 12.34 -1.36 -4.53
N LYS A 542 11.12 -1.83 -4.83
CA LYS A 542 10.78 -2.38 -6.15
C LYS A 542 10.91 -1.36 -7.29
N VAL A 543 10.52 -0.11 -7.06
CA VAL A 543 10.63 0.96 -8.06
C VAL A 543 12.10 1.23 -8.35
N THR A 544 12.90 1.41 -7.31
CA THR A 544 14.34 1.71 -7.45
C THR A 544 15.11 0.54 -8.06
N ASP A 545 14.71 -0.70 -7.79
CA ASP A 545 15.32 -1.88 -8.42
C ASP A 545 15.05 -1.97 -9.94
N LEU A 546 13.83 -1.64 -10.35
CA LEU A 546 13.41 -1.78 -11.75
C LEU A 546 13.88 -0.60 -12.60
N ILE A 547 13.95 0.61 -12.04
CA ILE A 547 14.28 1.82 -12.81
C ILE A 547 15.72 1.87 -13.31
N PHE A 548 16.65 1.19 -12.64
CA PHE A 548 18.04 1.06 -13.13
C PHE A 548 18.24 -0.14 -14.06
N ARG A 549 17.29 -1.09 -14.09
CA ARG A 549 17.30 -2.31 -14.92
C ARG A 549 16.38 -2.21 -16.13
N VAL A 550 16.06 -1.01 -16.58
CA VAL A 550 15.16 -0.74 -17.72
C VAL A 550 15.61 -1.43 -19.02
N GLU A 551 16.89 -1.79 -19.12
CA GLU A 551 17.45 -2.56 -20.24
C GLU A 551 16.83 -3.95 -20.40
N SER A 552 16.33 -4.54 -19.32
CA SER A 552 15.73 -5.87 -19.32
C SER A 552 14.22 -5.83 -19.56
N PHE A 553 13.66 -4.67 -19.93
CA PHE A 553 12.23 -4.56 -20.20
C PHE A 553 11.85 -5.24 -21.51
N ASP A 554 10.64 -5.78 -21.51
CA ASP A 554 10.11 -6.52 -22.64
C ASP A 554 10.05 -5.67 -23.92
N PRO A 555 10.54 -6.17 -25.08
CA PRO A 555 10.53 -5.43 -26.33
C PRO A 555 9.15 -4.96 -26.79
N ASP A 556 8.07 -5.67 -26.47
CA ASP A 556 6.71 -5.23 -26.81
C ASP A 556 6.29 -4.02 -25.96
N PHE A 557 6.66 -3.99 -24.68
CA PHE A 557 6.48 -2.82 -23.81
C PHE A 557 7.25 -1.60 -24.33
N LEU A 558 8.51 -1.76 -24.70
CA LEU A 558 9.32 -0.68 -25.28
C LEU A 558 8.72 -0.17 -26.61
N SER A 559 8.23 -1.08 -27.45
CA SER A 559 7.55 -0.74 -28.71
C SER A 559 6.27 0.06 -28.47
N TYR A 560 5.47 -0.33 -27.46
CA TYR A 560 4.26 0.39 -27.04
C TYR A 560 4.55 1.83 -26.63
N LEU A 561 5.59 2.05 -25.82
CA LEU A 561 6.00 3.40 -25.40
C LEU A 561 6.38 4.27 -26.61
N GLY A 562 7.10 3.71 -27.58
CA GLY A 562 7.49 4.41 -28.80
C GLY A 562 6.31 4.78 -29.71
N MET A 563 5.25 3.96 -29.75
CA MET A 563 4.04 4.23 -30.53
C MET A 563 3.14 5.28 -29.85
N ARG A 564 2.99 5.21 -28.53
CA ARG A 564 2.13 6.12 -27.76
C ARG A 564 2.56 7.58 -27.91
N TRP A 565 3.87 7.84 -27.93
CA TRP A 565 4.39 9.19 -28.18
C TRP A 565 3.96 9.78 -29.53
N GLN A 566 3.97 8.99 -30.62
CA GLN A 566 3.53 9.49 -31.92
C GLN A 566 2.05 9.88 -31.95
N LEU A 567 1.20 9.13 -31.25
CA LEU A 567 -0.23 9.42 -31.18
C LEU A 567 -0.49 10.74 -30.45
N ASP A 568 0.18 10.98 -29.32
CA ASP A 568 0.08 12.25 -28.59
C ASP A 568 0.64 13.41 -29.43
N ARG A 569 1.68 13.17 -30.24
CA ARG A 569 2.23 14.16 -31.18
C ARG A 569 1.30 14.46 -32.36
N ALA A 570 0.65 13.45 -32.92
CA ALA A 570 -0.31 13.59 -34.01
C ALA A 570 -1.61 14.29 -33.58
N GLN A 571 -1.92 14.28 -32.28
CA GLN A 571 -3.03 15.04 -31.71
C GLN A 571 -2.67 16.51 -31.44
N THR A 572 -1.39 16.81 -31.19
CA THR A 572 -0.90 18.16 -30.85
C THR A 572 -0.39 18.95 -32.06
N ILE A 573 -0.01 18.27 -33.14
CA ILE A 573 0.38 18.86 -34.44
C ILE A 573 -0.67 18.42 -35.46
N HIS A 574 -1.38 19.36 -36.09
CA HIS A 574 -2.24 19.09 -37.26
C HIS A 574 -1.40 18.73 -38.50
N GLU A 575 -0.55 17.70 -38.42
CA GLU A 575 0.11 17.09 -39.57
C GLU A 575 -0.59 15.77 -39.90
N ALA A 576 -0.93 15.61 -41.18
CA ALA A 576 -1.55 14.39 -41.69
C ALA A 576 -0.67 13.15 -41.35
N PRO A 577 -1.26 12.02 -40.94
CA PRO A 577 -0.48 10.83 -40.61
C PRO A 577 0.28 10.36 -41.85
N ALA A 578 1.58 10.08 -41.69
CA ALA A 578 2.36 9.32 -42.66
C ALA A 578 1.74 7.92 -42.85
N PRO A 579 1.89 7.28 -44.03
CA PRO A 579 1.23 6.02 -44.32
C PRO A 579 1.71 4.91 -43.37
N GLU A 580 0.77 4.28 -42.67
CA GLU A 580 1.04 3.09 -41.86
C GLU A 580 1.53 1.92 -42.74
N PRO A 581 2.53 1.12 -42.29
CA PRO A 581 2.73 -0.21 -42.84
C PRO A 581 1.65 -1.15 -42.29
N ALA A 582 0.88 -1.74 -43.20
CA ALA A 582 -0.13 -2.74 -42.91
C ALA A 582 0.46 -3.96 -42.20
N GLY A 583 -0.11 -4.33 -41.04
CA GLY A 583 0.01 -5.67 -40.48
C GLY A 583 0.63 -5.75 -39.08
N VAL A 584 -0.19 -5.55 -38.04
CA VAL A 584 0.06 -6.10 -36.70
C VAL A 584 -1.11 -7.01 -36.33
N PRO A 585 -0.98 -8.34 -36.44
CA PRO A 585 -1.92 -9.28 -35.84
C PRO A 585 -1.43 -9.59 -34.42
N GLY A 586 -1.95 -8.86 -33.42
CA GLY A 586 -1.47 -8.99 -32.04
C GLY A 586 -2.25 -8.20 -30.99
N SER A 587 -3.57 -8.10 -31.11
CA SER A 587 -4.44 -7.52 -30.05
C SER A 587 -5.61 -8.42 -29.69
N GLY A 588 -5.54 -9.72 -30.01
CA GLY A 588 -6.64 -10.67 -29.83
C GLY A 588 -7.05 -10.92 -28.37
N ILE A 589 -6.12 -10.85 -27.41
CA ILE A 589 -6.43 -11.18 -26.01
C ILE A 589 -7.06 -9.99 -25.27
N ARG A 590 -6.58 -8.76 -25.54
CA ARG A 590 -7.17 -7.54 -24.96
C ARG A 590 -8.51 -7.19 -25.60
N SER A 591 -8.66 -7.38 -26.91
CA SER A 591 -9.96 -7.23 -27.59
C SER A 591 -10.96 -8.32 -27.21
N GLN A 592 -10.53 -9.56 -26.89
CA GLN A 592 -11.42 -10.59 -26.35
C GLN A 592 -11.78 -10.36 -24.88
N GLN A 593 -10.88 -9.83 -24.05
CA GLN A 593 -11.23 -9.39 -22.69
C GLN A 593 -12.15 -8.17 -22.72
N GLU A 594 -11.88 -7.18 -23.57
CA GLU A 594 -12.73 -6.00 -23.74
C GLU A 594 -14.08 -6.37 -24.38
N ALA A 595 -14.13 -7.34 -25.31
CA ALA A 595 -15.37 -7.89 -25.88
C ALA A 595 -16.12 -8.80 -24.90
N ALA A 596 -15.45 -9.54 -24.01
CA ALA A 596 -16.09 -10.33 -22.96
C ALA A 596 -16.63 -9.44 -21.82
N ILE A 597 -15.93 -8.33 -21.52
CA ILE A 597 -16.40 -7.29 -20.60
C ILE A 597 -17.56 -6.48 -21.23
N ALA A 598 -17.54 -6.25 -22.54
CA ALA A 598 -18.66 -5.61 -23.25
C ALA A 598 -19.88 -6.56 -23.40
N ALA A 599 -19.66 -7.85 -23.64
CA ALA A 599 -20.73 -8.85 -23.76
C ALA A 599 -21.41 -9.18 -22.42
N SER A 600 -20.68 -9.06 -21.29
CA SER A 600 -21.25 -9.21 -19.94
C SER A 600 -22.02 -7.96 -19.45
N GLN A 601 -21.99 -6.85 -20.20
CA GLN A 601 -22.77 -5.65 -19.92
C GLN A 601 -24.09 -5.55 -20.71
N GLN A 602 -24.43 -6.56 -21.53
CA GLN A 602 -25.66 -6.58 -22.33
C GLN A 602 -26.66 -7.67 -21.88
N SER A 603 -26.99 -7.69 -20.58
CA SER A 603 -28.29 -8.20 -20.12
C SER A 603 -28.69 -7.62 -18.75
N THR A 604 -29.53 -6.58 -18.82
CA THR A 604 -30.55 -6.16 -17.85
C THR A 604 -30.20 -6.09 -16.35
N GLU A 605 -29.89 -4.88 -15.87
CA GLU A 605 -30.77 -4.09 -14.98
C GLU A 605 -30.20 -2.67 -14.83
N LYS A 606 -31.07 -1.65 -14.92
CA LYS A 606 -30.71 -0.22 -14.92
C LYS A 606 -30.01 0.17 -13.60
N LYS A 607 -28.68 0.33 -13.63
CA LYS A 607 -27.91 0.98 -12.58
C LYS A 607 -28.11 2.51 -12.70
N GLN A 608 -28.79 3.12 -11.73
CA GLN A 608 -28.90 4.58 -11.63
C GLN A 608 -27.52 5.16 -11.30
N GLU A 609 -27.03 6.07 -12.13
CA GLU A 609 -25.79 6.82 -11.88
C GLU A 609 -25.97 7.81 -10.71
N PRO A 610 -24.96 8.00 -9.84
CA PRO A 610 -25.00 9.04 -8.83
C PRO A 610 -24.87 10.41 -9.50
N LEU A 611 -25.90 11.24 -9.32
CA LEU A 611 -25.94 12.62 -9.82
C LEU A 611 -24.81 13.45 -9.18
N ARG A 612 -23.71 13.67 -9.92
CA ARG A 612 -22.63 14.57 -9.51
C ARG A 612 -23.08 16.02 -9.69
N ASN A 613 -23.41 16.68 -8.59
CA ASN A 613 -23.78 18.10 -8.57
C ASN A 613 -22.53 18.99 -8.75
N LEU A 614 -22.23 19.38 -9.99
CA LEU A 614 -21.10 20.25 -10.37
C LEU A 614 -21.40 21.77 -10.29
N GLY A 615 -22.48 22.17 -9.60
CA GLY A 615 -22.85 23.58 -9.41
C GLY A 615 -22.42 24.14 -8.04
N LYS A 616 -22.06 25.43 -7.98
CA LYS A 616 -21.86 26.20 -6.72
C LYS A 616 -23.07 25.96 -5.81
N LYS A 617 -22.85 25.41 -4.61
CA LYS A 617 -23.90 25.22 -3.59
C LYS A 617 -24.46 26.58 -3.18
N VAL A 618 -25.66 26.91 -3.66
CA VAL A 618 -26.38 28.12 -3.26
C VAL A 618 -26.95 27.90 -1.85
N GLY A 619 -26.53 28.72 -0.90
CA GLY A 619 -26.98 28.67 0.48
C GLY A 619 -28.47 29.02 0.62
N ARG A 620 -29.13 28.49 1.65
CA ARG A 620 -30.58 28.65 1.89
C ARG A 620 -31.05 30.11 1.94
N ASN A 621 -30.18 31.04 2.32
CA ASN A 621 -30.48 32.48 2.42
C ASN A 621 -29.90 33.32 1.27
N ASP A 622 -29.19 32.71 0.31
CA ASP A 622 -28.54 33.42 -0.79
C ASP A 622 -29.56 33.88 -1.84
N PRO A 623 -29.22 34.87 -2.69
CA PRO A 623 -30.04 35.26 -3.83
C PRO A 623 -30.31 34.06 -4.73
N CYS A 624 -31.57 33.85 -5.10
CA CYS A 624 -31.95 32.70 -5.91
C CYS A 624 -31.39 32.83 -7.34
N PRO A 625 -30.70 31.81 -7.88
CA PRO A 625 -30.02 31.86 -9.18
C PRO A 625 -30.96 32.00 -10.38
N CYS A 626 -32.28 31.86 -10.17
CA CYS A 626 -33.29 32.09 -11.21
C CYS A 626 -33.57 33.58 -11.52
N GLY A 627 -32.83 34.50 -10.91
CA GLY A 627 -32.96 35.95 -11.16
C GLY A 627 -34.20 36.60 -10.54
N SER A 628 -34.92 35.91 -9.64
CA SER A 628 -36.20 36.39 -9.08
C SER A 628 -36.07 37.49 -8.00
N GLY A 629 -34.84 37.88 -7.61
CA GLY A 629 -34.59 38.85 -6.54
C GLY A 629 -34.96 38.40 -5.12
N LYS A 630 -35.42 37.14 -4.93
CA LYS A 630 -35.81 36.56 -3.63
C LYS A 630 -34.74 35.60 -3.10
N LYS A 631 -34.72 35.35 -1.78
CA LYS A 631 -33.84 34.33 -1.15
C LYS A 631 -34.20 32.92 -1.64
N PHE A 632 -33.22 32.04 -1.84
CA PHE A 632 -33.39 30.69 -2.40
C PHE A 632 -34.49 29.86 -1.70
N LYS A 633 -34.56 29.90 -0.36
CA LYS A 633 -35.62 29.24 0.44
C LYS A 633 -37.05 29.67 0.14
N ALA A 634 -37.25 30.87 -0.37
CA ALA A 634 -38.56 31.45 -0.65
C ALA A 634 -38.93 31.36 -2.14
N CYS A 635 -38.05 30.78 -2.98
CA CYS A 635 -38.23 30.67 -4.42
C CYS A 635 -38.06 29.22 -4.90
N CYS A 636 -36.96 28.87 -5.58
CA CYS A 636 -36.79 27.56 -6.22
C CYS A 636 -36.83 26.39 -5.22
N MET A 637 -36.35 26.58 -3.99
CA MET A 637 -36.41 25.55 -2.94
C MET A 637 -37.85 25.19 -2.53
N ARG A 638 -38.81 26.11 -2.70
CA ARG A 638 -40.24 25.84 -2.47
C ARG A 638 -40.91 25.17 -3.68
N LYS A 639 -40.41 25.42 -4.88
CA LYS A 639 -40.93 24.80 -6.11
C LYS A 639 -40.53 23.32 -6.22
N GLU A 640 -39.32 22.97 -5.77
CA GLU A 640 -38.85 21.57 -5.71
C GLU A 640 -39.64 20.72 -4.70
N ALA A 641 -40.25 21.32 -3.68
CA ALA A 641 -41.06 20.60 -2.68
C ALA A 641 -42.45 20.15 -3.19
N HIS A 642 -42.88 20.58 -4.38
CA HIS A 642 -44.18 20.25 -4.98
C HIS A 642 -44.07 19.34 -6.22
N ALA A 643 -42.89 18.83 -6.55
CA ALA A 643 -42.74 17.78 -7.55
C ALA A 643 -43.03 16.41 -6.89
N ASP A 644 -44.11 15.77 -7.32
CA ASP A 644 -44.55 14.44 -6.92
C ASP A 644 -43.44 13.40 -7.20
N PRO A 645 -43.00 12.59 -6.23
CA PRO A 645 -41.98 11.58 -6.47
C PRO A 645 -42.63 10.27 -6.89
N PHE A 646 -43.09 10.21 -8.14
CA PHE A 646 -43.32 8.96 -8.88
C PHE A 646 -42.81 9.10 -10.32
#